data_AF-A0A938H1X3-F1
#
_entry.id   AF-A0A938H1X3-F1
#
_cell.length_a   1.000
_cell.length_b   1.000
_cell.length_c   1.000
_cell.angle_alpha   90.00
_cell.angle_beta   90.00
_cell.angle_gamma   90.00
#
_symmetry.space_group_name_H-M   'P 1'
#
loop_
_entity.id
_entity.type
_entity.pdbx_description
1 polymer ?
#
loop_
_entity_poly.entity_id
_entity_poly.type
_entity_poly.pdbx_seq_one_letter_code
_entity_poly.pdbx_strand_id
1 'polypeptide(L)'
;MTTTNLLRRIASTRSALLAIACVTLAPLHAQIAVRAVSTTNKSKGSPSTIVIDKPSGVVEGDVMLASITMNSQNLGDIAPPTGWTTISEENLNPTATNNKTRGGVFYKVAGASEGVSYTFNLSANITNNDSNGASGAIVAFSGVESSPIDAQGTILVGAAGSQSVSANAITTNSPNAAVVMFGMVGGASQTWSNWSTTSPGSLTEIAEITRGGSSVGVAWASKSSAGSTGSGSVTKLLTLQQVGAVLVSLKSKIPFSASSLAIDTGGSSTLTWDATGASSVSIDNGVGSVAASGSTTVSPATTTTYTLTAEFGGITKTSIVTVTVMEPGPYRYYRFVPVTLRGGKNMVQLVEFQMVLDGVRVAATTTSNPGGSNQPADGEGSNKANDNDLNTKWLDGNKKPLVYDFGTTQNVTAYRWATGNDSDDRDPISWTVDGSHDGVNWKTLDTQTNYSVPTTRKAYMADFALPPFAGPAVNTFAVADPVIVIGSSTTLTWNVSNADSISINNSIGSVSATGSATLSPQATTSYTLTAIGEGITRTRTITLTVVNGGLLGKTFDTLAGSSNLDPITGLTSATPSGTFVETGAISYPNGTLTALPGITNDSDFSVLWTGWFDVTIGGTGDYTFGVGSDDGSVIYLDINADGDFADVGEKIVSSGGGGGASSGATGTVNLSMNFVK
;
A
#
# COMPACT_ATOMS: atom_id res chain seq x y z
N MET A 1 -0.66 -52.40 -38.84
CA MET A 1 -0.13 -51.78 -40.07
C MET A 1 -1.19 -50.83 -40.60
N THR A 2 -1.19 -49.60 -40.08
CA THR A 2 -0.64 -48.37 -40.68
C THR A 2 -1.55 -47.79 -41.78
N THR A 3 -2.41 -46.86 -41.35
CA THR A 3 -3.11 -45.89 -42.19
C THR A 3 -2.16 -44.76 -42.57
N THR A 4 -1.67 -44.77 -43.80
CA THR A 4 -0.97 -43.65 -44.44
C THR A 4 -1.66 -43.42 -45.77
N ASN A 5 -2.42 -42.33 -45.90
CA ASN A 5 -2.67 -41.57 -47.15
C ASN A 5 -3.91 -40.68 -46.97
N LEU A 6 -3.71 -39.42 -46.58
CA LEU A 6 -4.43 -38.29 -47.15
C LEU A 6 -3.74 -36.97 -46.78
N LEU A 7 -2.55 -36.73 -47.34
CA LEU A 7 -1.90 -35.42 -47.36
C LEU A 7 -1.89 -34.92 -48.79
N ARG A 8 -2.97 -34.22 -49.21
CA ARG A 8 -2.91 -33.13 -50.20
C ARG A 8 -4.27 -32.46 -50.35
N ARG A 9 -4.25 -31.12 -50.21
CA ARG A 9 -5.28 -30.12 -50.52
C ARG A 9 -6.38 -29.95 -49.46
N ILE A 10 -6.21 -28.95 -48.60
CA ILE A 10 -7.02 -27.72 -48.58
C ILE A 10 -6.14 -26.65 -47.93
N ALA A 11 -5.58 -25.77 -48.77
CA ALA A 11 -5.13 -24.45 -48.37
C ALA A 11 -6.24 -23.49 -48.78
N SER A 12 -6.93 -22.90 -47.82
CA SER A 12 -7.61 -21.60 -47.90
C SER A 12 -8.51 -21.44 -46.66
N THR A 13 -8.46 -20.27 -46.03
CA THR A 13 -9.26 -19.78 -44.89
C THR A 13 -9.05 -20.44 -43.52
N ARG A 14 -8.26 -19.78 -42.66
CA ARG A 14 -8.36 -19.89 -41.19
C ARG A 14 -8.35 -18.49 -40.56
N SER A 15 -9.54 -17.91 -40.47
CA SER A 15 -9.90 -17.08 -39.31
C SER A 15 -10.55 -18.00 -38.27
N ALA A 16 -10.36 -17.66 -36.99
CA ALA A 16 -10.98 -18.26 -35.80
C ALA A 16 -10.46 -19.66 -35.38
N LEU A 17 -9.56 -19.68 -34.40
CA LEU A 17 -9.80 -20.09 -33.01
C LEU A 17 -8.42 -20.30 -32.39
N LEU A 18 -7.92 -19.29 -31.66
CA LEU A 18 -6.86 -19.52 -30.69
C LEU A 18 -7.52 -20.21 -29.50
N ALA A 19 -7.74 -21.52 -29.63
CA ALA A 19 -7.98 -22.36 -28.46
C ALA A 19 -6.67 -22.31 -27.66
N ILE A 20 -6.62 -21.42 -26.67
CA ILE A 20 -5.66 -21.49 -25.58
C ILE A 20 -5.83 -22.91 -25.05
N ALA A 21 -4.85 -23.76 -25.35
CA ALA A 21 -4.69 -25.02 -24.65
C ALA A 21 -4.48 -24.64 -23.19
N CYS A 22 -5.57 -24.66 -22.43
CA CYS A 22 -5.55 -24.66 -20.98
C CYS A 22 -4.79 -25.94 -20.60
N VAL A 23 -3.47 -25.82 -20.50
CA VAL A 23 -2.67 -26.76 -19.73
C VAL A 23 -3.31 -26.72 -18.35
N THR A 24 -4.00 -27.81 -17.99
CA THR A 24 -4.43 -28.05 -16.63
C THR A 24 -3.18 -28.20 -15.78
N LEU A 25 -2.63 -27.07 -15.32
CA LEU A 25 -1.83 -27.05 -14.11
C LEU A 25 -2.77 -27.53 -13.01
N ALA A 26 -2.52 -28.73 -12.51
CA ALA A 26 -3.09 -29.18 -11.25
C ALA A 26 -2.85 -28.08 -10.18
N PRO A 27 -3.82 -27.86 -9.28
CA PRO A 27 -4.04 -26.56 -8.65
C PRO A 27 -2.89 -26.14 -7.75
N LEU A 28 -2.73 -24.82 -7.65
CA LEU A 28 -1.80 -24.12 -6.77
C LEU A 28 -2.25 -24.30 -5.30
N HIS A 29 -1.97 -25.47 -4.73
CA HIS A 29 -2.11 -25.67 -3.29
C HIS A 29 -0.97 -24.93 -2.57
N ALA A 30 -1.21 -23.75 -2.01
CA ALA A 30 -0.46 -23.33 -0.82
C ALA A 30 -1.29 -23.67 0.43
N GLN A 31 -1.56 -24.97 0.59
CA GLN A 31 -1.95 -25.54 1.88
C GLN A 31 -0.80 -25.30 2.88
N ILE A 32 -1.08 -25.24 4.19
CA ILE A 32 0.00 -25.22 5.18
C ILE A 32 0.96 -26.35 4.88
N ALA A 33 2.25 -26.05 4.80
CA ALA A 33 3.28 -27.02 4.49
C ALA A 33 4.49 -26.82 5.40
N VAL A 34 5.12 -27.93 5.80
CA VAL A 34 6.41 -27.89 6.48
C VAL A 34 7.45 -27.41 5.49
N ARG A 35 8.13 -26.32 5.85
CA ARG A 35 9.20 -25.73 5.07
C ARG A 35 10.52 -26.43 5.33
N ALA A 36 10.90 -26.50 6.59
CA ALA A 36 12.13 -27.13 7.05
C ALA A 36 12.09 -27.35 8.56
N VAL A 37 13.01 -28.18 9.05
CA VAL A 37 13.19 -28.48 10.47
C VAL A 37 14.65 -28.29 10.83
N SER A 38 14.89 -27.70 11.99
CA SER A 38 16.20 -27.68 12.65
C SER A 38 16.09 -28.37 13.99
N THR A 39 17.10 -29.16 14.33
CA THR A 39 17.18 -29.85 15.61
C THR A 39 18.53 -29.59 16.25
N THR A 40 18.55 -29.41 17.56
CA THR A 40 19.78 -29.34 18.33
C THR A 40 19.62 -30.11 19.63
N ASN A 41 20.68 -30.82 20.00
CA ASN A 41 20.78 -31.48 21.28
C ASN A 41 22.05 -31.01 21.98
N LYS A 42 21.96 -30.76 23.28
CA LYS A 42 23.11 -30.41 24.10
C LYS A 42 23.34 -31.52 25.11
N SER A 43 24.43 -32.24 24.90
CA SER A 43 24.87 -33.32 25.79
C SER A 43 25.41 -32.78 27.11
N LYS A 44 25.43 -33.65 28.12
CA LYS A 44 25.75 -33.45 29.54
C LYS A 44 26.73 -32.29 29.84
N GLY A 45 26.33 -31.36 30.72
CA GLY A 45 27.20 -30.27 31.19
C GLY A 45 26.53 -28.97 31.61
N SER A 46 25.37 -29.02 32.29
CA SER A 46 24.62 -27.84 32.78
C SER A 46 24.40 -26.75 31.71
N PRO A 47 23.64 -27.01 30.63
CA PRO A 47 23.37 -25.98 29.63
C PRO A 47 22.48 -24.89 30.23
N SER A 48 23.01 -23.67 30.36
CA SER A 48 22.22 -22.46 30.66
C SER A 48 21.45 -21.95 29.43
N THR A 49 21.75 -22.50 28.25
CA THR A 49 21.11 -22.18 26.98
C THR A 49 21.05 -23.38 26.05
N ILE A 50 20.06 -23.38 25.17
CA ILE A 50 20.04 -24.18 23.94
C ILE A 50 19.92 -23.23 22.75
N VAL A 51 20.80 -23.42 21.77
CA VAL A 51 20.80 -22.67 20.51
C VAL A 51 20.27 -23.61 19.45
N ILE A 52 19.26 -23.19 18.70
CA ILE A 52 18.69 -23.98 17.60
C ILE A 52 18.79 -23.13 16.34
N ASP A 53 19.39 -23.67 15.29
CA ASP A 53 19.51 -22.97 14.01
C ASP A 53 18.14 -22.64 13.43
N LYS A 54 18.01 -21.48 12.79
CA LYS A 54 16.81 -21.16 12.02
C LYS A 54 16.67 -22.18 10.88
N PRO A 55 15.50 -22.81 10.70
CA PRO A 55 15.32 -23.74 9.58
C PRO A 55 15.69 -23.12 8.23
N SER A 56 16.27 -23.92 7.35
CA SER A 56 16.69 -23.48 6.02
C SER A 56 15.49 -23.03 5.19
N GLY A 57 15.68 -21.99 4.36
CA GLY A 57 14.64 -21.49 3.45
C GLY A 57 13.50 -20.71 4.11
N VAL A 58 13.52 -20.47 5.43
CA VAL A 58 12.57 -19.57 6.13
C VAL A 58 12.61 -18.17 5.51
N VAL A 59 11.43 -17.67 5.16
CA VAL A 59 11.16 -16.34 4.63
C VAL A 59 10.18 -15.60 5.55
N GLU A 60 10.03 -14.30 5.33
CA GLU A 60 9.05 -13.48 6.05
C GLU A 60 7.63 -14.08 5.96
N GLY A 61 6.92 -14.07 7.09
CA GLY A 61 5.56 -14.59 7.23
C GLY A 61 5.46 -16.08 7.55
N ASP A 62 6.55 -16.86 7.47
CA ASP A 62 6.54 -18.24 7.95
C ASP A 62 6.34 -18.31 9.46
N VAL A 63 5.74 -19.41 9.93
CA VAL A 63 5.53 -19.67 11.34
C VAL A 63 6.47 -20.77 11.81
N MET A 64 7.30 -20.45 12.79
CA MET A 64 8.20 -21.39 13.43
C MET A 64 7.61 -21.86 14.75
N LEU A 65 7.53 -23.17 14.96
CA LEU A 65 7.18 -23.80 16.23
C LEU A 65 8.43 -24.42 16.85
N ALA A 66 8.78 -24.00 18.06
CA ALA A 66 9.87 -24.58 18.83
C ALA A 66 9.31 -25.53 19.88
N SER A 67 9.91 -26.71 20.01
CA SER A 67 9.67 -27.66 21.10
C SER A 67 10.97 -27.93 21.81
N ILE A 68 10.99 -27.71 23.12
CA ILE A 68 12.19 -27.85 23.94
C ILE A 68 11.87 -28.72 25.15
N THR A 69 12.72 -29.72 25.39
CA THR A 69 12.70 -30.51 26.62
C THR A 69 14.04 -30.37 27.32
N MET A 70 14.03 -30.12 28.62
CA MET A 70 15.23 -30.10 29.44
C MET A 70 15.07 -30.96 30.69
N ASN A 71 16.18 -31.50 31.16
CA ASN A 71 16.27 -32.17 32.45
C ASN A 71 17.32 -31.46 33.31
N SER A 72 16.94 -31.05 34.53
CA SER A 72 17.79 -30.28 35.46
C SER A 72 17.45 -30.59 36.92
N GLN A 73 18.45 -30.50 37.79
CA GLN A 73 18.28 -30.61 39.25
C GLN A 73 17.49 -29.43 39.85
N ASN A 74 17.74 -28.22 39.35
CA ASN A 74 17.03 -26.99 39.68
C ASN A 74 16.33 -26.51 38.41
N LEU A 75 15.03 -26.76 38.34
CA LEU A 75 14.19 -26.23 37.26
C LEU A 75 13.79 -24.79 37.56
N GLY A 76 13.90 -23.94 36.55
CA GLY A 76 12.99 -22.82 36.37
C GLY A 76 12.35 -22.91 34.98
N ASP A 77 11.83 -21.79 34.50
CA ASP A 77 11.16 -21.70 33.21
C ASP A 77 12.15 -21.69 32.03
N ILE A 78 11.66 -22.04 30.84
CA ILE A 78 12.39 -21.88 29.58
C ILE A 78 12.08 -20.47 29.05
N ALA A 79 13.05 -19.56 29.11
CA ALA A 79 12.87 -18.21 28.63
C ALA A 79 13.19 -18.14 27.12
N PRO A 80 12.18 -17.91 26.26
CA PRO A 80 12.41 -17.83 24.82
C PRO A 80 13.03 -16.49 24.42
N PRO A 81 13.75 -16.41 23.29
CA PRO A 81 14.30 -15.16 22.81
C PRO A 81 13.19 -14.18 22.38
N THR A 82 13.53 -12.89 22.28
CA THR A 82 12.57 -11.84 21.87
C THR A 82 11.83 -12.21 20.58
N GLY A 83 10.52 -11.95 20.56
CA GLY A 83 9.65 -12.22 19.41
C GLY A 83 9.08 -13.64 19.36
N TRP A 84 9.44 -14.51 20.30
CA TRP A 84 8.79 -15.79 20.51
C TRP A 84 7.71 -15.70 21.58
N THR A 85 6.62 -16.43 21.39
CA THR A 85 5.48 -16.51 22.31
C THR A 85 5.34 -17.94 22.82
N THR A 86 5.17 -18.10 24.14
CA THR A 86 4.90 -19.41 24.75
C THR A 86 3.50 -19.90 24.41
N ILE A 87 3.39 -21.14 23.91
CA ILE A 87 2.11 -21.83 23.72
C ILE A 87 1.75 -22.58 25.00
N SER A 88 2.65 -23.44 25.46
CA SER A 88 2.50 -24.21 26.69
C SER A 88 3.86 -24.57 27.24
N GLU A 89 3.97 -24.60 28.56
CA GLU A 89 5.16 -25.06 29.27
C GLU A 89 4.74 -25.79 30.54
N GLU A 90 5.39 -26.90 30.89
CA GLU A 90 5.01 -27.69 32.06
C GLU A 90 6.19 -28.44 32.68
N ASN A 91 6.15 -28.61 34.00
CA ASN A 91 7.02 -29.54 34.71
C ASN A 91 6.51 -30.97 34.51
N LEU A 92 7.23 -31.77 33.73
CA LEU A 92 6.87 -33.15 33.41
C LEU A 92 7.14 -34.12 34.58
N ASN A 93 7.77 -33.64 35.65
CA ASN A 93 8.04 -34.40 36.86
C ASN A 93 7.73 -33.57 38.13
N PRO A 94 6.47 -33.19 38.38
CA PRO A 94 6.12 -32.24 39.43
C PRO A 94 6.40 -32.77 40.85
N THR A 95 6.44 -34.10 41.02
CA THR A 95 6.64 -34.75 42.32
C THR A 95 8.10 -34.99 42.67
N ALA A 96 9.04 -34.81 41.73
CA ALA A 96 10.45 -35.10 42.00
C ALA A 96 11.14 -33.99 42.78
N THR A 97 11.93 -34.38 43.78
CA THR A 97 12.76 -33.49 44.57
C THR A 97 14.09 -33.17 43.90
N ASN A 98 14.54 -34.00 42.95
CA ASN A 98 15.78 -33.91 42.18
C ASN A 98 15.57 -34.43 40.74
N ASN A 99 16.43 -34.10 39.77
CA ASN A 99 16.38 -34.54 38.37
C ASN A 99 14.99 -34.30 37.71
N LYS A 100 14.55 -33.05 37.76
CA LYS A 100 13.23 -32.65 37.29
C LYS A 100 13.26 -32.34 35.78
N THR A 101 12.17 -32.62 35.09
CA THR A 101 12.06 -32.45 33.63
C THR A 101 11.05 -31.36 33.30
N ARG A 102 11.35 -30.51 32.31
CA ARG A 102 10.44 -29.47 31.82
C ARG A 102 10.37 -29.50 30.31
N GLY A 103 9.15 -29.33 29.80
CA GLY A 103 8.84 -29.26 28.38
C GLY A 103 8.18 -27.94 28.05
N GLY A 104 8.52 -27.34 26.90
CA GLY A 104 7.95 -26.09 26.43
C GLY A 104 7.74 -26.09 24.92
N VAL A 105 6.61 -25.52 24.48
CA VAL A 105 6.29 -25.25 23.07
C VAL A 105 6.11 -23.74 22.90
N PHE A 106 6.74 -23.19 21.87
CA PHE A 106 6.75 -21.76 21.56
C PHE A 106 6.49 -21.54 20.07
N TYR A 107 6.01 -20.37 19.69
CA TYR A 107 5.92 -19.96 18.29
C TYR A 107 6.52 -18.59 18.02
N LYS A 108 6.91 -18.38 16.77
CA LYS A 108 7.31 -17.07 16.22
C LYS A 108 6.86 -16.97 14.76
N VAL A 109 6.39 -15.79 14.37
CA VAL A 109 6.25 -15.42 12.95
C VAL A 109 7.57 -14.80 12.49
N ALA A 110 8.12 -15.29 11.39
CA ALA A 110 9.35 -14.79 10.79
C ALA A 110 9.12 -13.38 10.23
N GLY A 111 9.98 -12.43 10.58
CA GLY A 111 9.97 -11.09 10.00
C GLY A 111 10.81 -11.00 8.72
N ALA A 112 10.87 -9.80 8.13
CA ALA A 112 11.73 -9.48 6.97
C ALA A 112 13.22 -9.79 7.19
N SER A 113 13.68 -9.81 8.45
CA SER A 113 15.04 -10.15 8.82
C SER A 113 15.02 -11.10 10.02
N GLU A 114 15.71 -12.23 9.88
CA GLU A 114 15.86 -13.23 10.94
C GLU A 114 17.33 -13.58 11.13
N GLY A 115 17.74 -13.81 12.38
CA GLY A 115 19.07 -14.31 12.70
C GLY A 115 19.31 -15.72 12.14
N VAL A 116 20.56 -16.19 12.21
CA VAL A 116 20.92 -17.55 11.77
C VAL A 116 20.47 -18.64 12.75
N SER A 117 20.23 -18.29 14.01
CA SER A 117 19.80 -19.19 15.08
C SER A 117 19.04 -18.47 16.19
N TYR A 118 18.38 -19.23 17.05
CA TYR A 118 17.63 -18.74 18.21
C TYR A 118 18.20 -19.34 19.49
N THR A 119 18.45 -18.49 20.48
CA THR A 119 18.97 -18.90 21.78
C THR A 119 17.85 -18.87 22.82
N PHE A 120 17.49 -20.03 23.34
CA PHE A 120 16.55 -20.17 24.45
C PHE A 120 17.34 -20.28 25.75
N ASN A 121 17.03 -19.42 26.71
CA ASN A 121 17.65 -19.43 28.02
C ASN A 121 16.98 -20.49 28.88
N LEU A 122 17.79 -21.41 29.37
CA LEU A 122 17.39 -22.43 30.31
C LEU A 122 17.80 -21.89 31.68
N SER A 123 16.83 -21.62 32.54
CA SER A 123 17.00 -21.05 33.90
C SER A 123 17.87 -21.88 34.88
N ALA A 124 18.65 -22.83 34.38
CA ALA A 124 19.54 -23.68 35.15
C ALA A 124 20.87 -22.97 35.46
N ASN A 125 21.09 -22.72 36.76
CA ASN A 125 22.40 -22.44 37.34
C ASN A 125 22.73 -23.57 38.33
N ILE A 126 23.61 -24.52 38.02
CA ILE A 126 24.05 -25.53 39.02
C ILE A 126 25.43 -26.15 38.75
N THR A 127 26.19 -26.18 39.84
CA THR A 127 27.41 -26.94 40.12
C THR A 127 27.22 -28.45 39.88
N ASN A 128 28.02 -28.96 38.93
CA ASN A 128 28.55 -30.33 38.77
C ASN A 128 27.98 -31.47 39.65
N ASN A 129 27.01 -32.26 39.15
CA ASN A 129 27.21 -33.73 39.00
C ASN A 129 26.14 -34.58 38.25
N ASP A 130 25.06 -34.05 37.67
CA ASP A 130 23.99 -34.93 37.16
C ASP A 130 23.72 -34.86 35.64
N SER A 131 23.03 -35.91 35.16
CA SER A 131 22.59 -36.33 33.81
C SER A 131 21.86 -35.30 32.93
N ASN A 132 22.01 -34.01 33.22
CA ASN A 132 21.26 -32.88 32.66
C ASN A 132 21.57 -32.67 31.18
N GLY A 133 20.54 -32.69 30.35
CA GLY A 133 20.61 -32.44 28.90
C GLY A 133 19.38 -31.69 28.43
N ALA A 134 19.52 -31.00 27.29
CA ALA A 134 18.42 -30.30 26.65
C ALA A 134 18.36 -30.68 25.17
N SER A 135 17.15 -30.85 24.67
CA SER A 135 16.85 -31.15 23.27
C SER A 135 15.83 -30.13 22.78
N GLY A 136 16.02 -29.65 21.55
CA GLY A 136 15.17 -28.64 20.96
C GLY A 136 15.02 -28.83 19.46
N ALA A 137 13.80 -28.70 18.97
CA ALA A 137 13.48 -28.69 17.55
C ALA A 137 12.75 -27.40 17.19
N ILE A 138 13.05 -26.80 16.04
CA ILE A 138 12.24 -25.76 15.41
C ILE A 138 11.71 -26.30 14.09
N VAL A 139 10.40 -26.29 13.92
CA VAL A 139 9.71 -26.63 12.66
C VAL A 139 9.15 -25.36 12.06
N ALA A 140 9.52 -25.05 10.82
CA ALA A 140 8.96 -23.92 10.07
C ALA A 140 7.80 -24.39 9.19
N PHE A 141 6.70 -23.65 9.21
CA PHE A 141 5.53 -23.82 8.37
C PHE A 141 5.32 -22.61 7.47
N SER A 142 5.00 -22.86 6.20
CA SER A 142 4.52 -21.87 5.24
C SER A 142 2.99 -21.94 5.10
N GLY A 143 2.37 -20.90 4.54
CA GLY A 143 0.92 -20.90 4.29
C GLY A 143 0.06 -20.71 5.55
N VAL A 144 0.63 -20.15 6.62
CA VAL A 144 -0.05 -19.87 7.89
C VAL A 144 -0.41 -18.38 7.99
N GLU A 145 -1.52 -18.07 8.65
CA GLU A 145 -1.94 -16.68 8.94
C GLU A 145 -0.96 -15.96 9.88
N SER A 146 -0.95 -14.62 9.84
CA SER A 146 -0.11 -13.79 10.72
C SER A 146 -0.50 -13.85 12.21
N SER A 147 -1.74 -14.23 12.51
CA SER A 147 -2.20 -14.68 13.83
C SER A 147 -2.31 -16.20 13.80
N PRO A 148 -1.21 -16.94 14.10
CA PRO A 148 -1.03 -18.27 13.53
C PRO A 148 -1.75 -19.39 14.28
N ILE A 149 -2.01 -19.23 15.59
CA ILE A 149 -2.62 -20.28 16.41
C ILE A 149 -4.13 -20.33 16.16
N ASP A 150 -4.61 -21.49 15.71
CA ASP A 150 -6.03 -21.79 15.52
C ASP A 150 -6.67 -22.30 16.81
N ALA A 151 -6.00 -23.23 17.47
CA ALA A 151 -6.31 -23.73 18.80
C ALA A 151 -5.03 -24.29 19.44
N GLN A 152 -4.99 -24.34 20.77
CA GLN A 152 -3.88 -24.90 21.51
C GLN A 152 -4.36 -25.68 22.74
N GLY A 153 -3.68 -26.77 23.04
CA GLY A 153 -3.81 -27.48 24.31
C GLY A 153 -2.77 -27.00 25.31
N THR A 154 -2.86 -27.54 26.53
CA THR A 154 -1.76 -27.52 27.49
C THR A 154 -1.02 -28.85 27.42
N ILE A 155 0.26 -28.84 27.80
CA ILE A 155 1.05 -30.06 27.92
C ILE A 155 0.39 -30.98 28.95
N LEU A 156 0.00 -32.17 28.50
CA LEU A 156 -0.50 -33.23 29.36
C LEU A 156 0.67 -34.06 29.85
N VAL A 157 0.93 -34.02 31.15
CA VAL A 157 1.95 -34.85 31.80
C VAL A 157 1.44 -36.28 31.89
N GLY A 158 2.14 -37.21 31.25
CA GLY A 158 1.77 -38.62 31.26
C GLY A 158 2.36 -39.37 32.46
N ALA A 159 1.70 -40.46 32.86
CA ALA A 159 2.21 -41.33 33.91
C ALA A 159 3.54 -41.97 33.51
N ALA A 160 4.52 -41.94 34.41
CA ALA A 160 5.77 -42.67 34.25
C ALA A 160 5.47 -44.17 34.05
N GLY A 161 6.13 -44.83 33.09
CA GLY A 161 5.90 -46.25 32.77
C GLY A 161 5.09 -46.52 31.50
N SER A 162 4.29 -45.57 31.01
CA SER A 162 3.46 -45.77 29.81
C SER A 162 4.30 -45.72 28.53
N GLN A 163 4.08 -46.63 27.57
CA GLN A 163 4.64 -46.55 26.21
C GLN A 163 3.84 -45.59 25.31
N SER A 164 2.57 -45.33 25.64
CA SER A 164 1.73 -44.35 24.93
C SER A 164 1.71 -43.04 25.69
N VAL A 165 2.02 -41.94 25.00
CA VAL A 165 1.92 -40.58 25.50
C VAL A 165 0.71 -39.93 24.85
N SER A 166 -0.16 -39.34 25.67
CA SER A 166 -1.42 -38.75 25.20
C SER A 166 -1.36 -37.22 25.29
N ALA A 167 -2.09 -36.56 24.40
CA ALA A 167 -2.39 -35.13 24.47
C ALA A 167 -3.91 -34.93 24.51
N ASN A 168 -4.37 -33.92 25.25
CA ASN A 168 -5.79 -33.56 25.29
C ASN A 168 -6.29 -33.12 23.90
N ALA A 169 -7.55 -33.43 23.60
CA ALA A 169 -8.19 -32.97 22.39
C ALA A 169 -8.22 -31.44 22.30
N ILE A 170 -8.04 -30.90 21.11
CA ILE A 170 -8.27 -29.48 20.79
C ILE A 170 -9.42 -29.38 19.79
N THR A 171 -10.07 -28.22 19.71
CA THR A 171 -11.12 -27.95 18.71
C THR A 171 -10.59 -26.93 17.72
N THR A 172 -10.33 -27.37 16.48
CA THR A 172 -9.89 -26.46 15.42
C THR A 172 -11.04 -25.55 15.04
N ASN A 173 -10.81 -24.25 15.04
CA ASN A 173 -11.82 -23.29 14.60
C ASN A 173 -11.87 -23.30 13.08
N SER A 174 -10.72 -23.24 12.41
CA SER A 174 -10.65 -23.13 10.96
C SER A 174 -10.60 -24.50 10.26
N PRO A 175 -11.20 -24.66 9.07
CA PRO A 175 -10.85 -25.77 8.19
C PRO A 175 -9.42 -25.61 7.66
N ASN A 176 -8.89 -26.72 7.14
CA ASN A 176 -7.53 -26.86 6.63
C ASN A 176 -6.43 -26.50 7.65
N ALA A 177 -6.76 -26.53 8.95
CA ALA A 177 -5.80 -26.28 10.00
C ALA A 177 -4.71 -27.37 10.04
N ALA A 178 -3.46 -26.98 10.27
CA ALA A 178 -2.40 -27.96 10.52
C ALA A 178 -2.44 -28.36 11.99
N VAL A 179 -2.74 -29.63 12.28
CA VAL A 179 -2.70 -30.20 13.62
C VAL A 179 -1.30 -30.74 13.85
N VAL A 180 -0.58 -30.14 14.80
CA VAL A 180 0.79 -30.48 15.17
C VAL A 180 0.79 -31.08 16.57
N MET A 181 1.38 -32.25 16.72
CA MET A 181 1.57 -32.91 18.01
C MET A 181 3.04 -32.87 18.40
N PHE A 182 3.29 -32.51 19.65
CA PHE A 182 4.60 -32.49 20.26
C PHE A 182 4.68 -33.57 21.33
N GLY A 183 5.71 -34.41 21.24
CA GLY A 183 6.08 -35.39 22.26
C GLY A 183 7.36 -34.95 22.97
N MET A 184 7.38 -35.05 24.30
CA MET A 184 8.50 -34.64 25.14
C MET A 184 8.83 -35.75 26.12
N VAL A 185 10.12 -36.09 26.26
CA VAL A 185 10.60 -37.06 27.24
C VAL A 185 11.82 -36.52 27.98
N GLY A 186 11.85 -36.67 29.30
CA GLY A 186 13.06 -36.49 30.11
C GLY A 186 13.76 -37.82 30.41
N GLY A 187 15.07 -37.81 30.56
CA GLY A 187 15.86 -38.91 31.14
C GLY A 187 16.44 -39.94 30.17
N ALA A 188 15.98 -40.02 28.92
CA ALA A 188 16.50 -41.00 27.94
C ALA A 188 16.28 -40.61 26.48
N SER A 189 17.13 -41.17 25.62
CA SER A 189 16.93 -41.28 24.18
C SER A 189 15.65 -42.06 23.85
N GLN A 190 14.80 -41.53 22.98
CA GLN A 190 13.56 -42.20 22.54
C GLN A 190 13.48 -42.25 21.02
N THR A 191 12.75 -43.24 20.51
CA THR A 191 12.18 -43.22 19.17
C THR A 191 10.67 -43.10 19.27
N TRP A 192 10.11 -42.20 18.47
CA TRP A 192 8.69 -41.93 18.41
C TRP A 192 8.07 -42.66 17.22
N SER A 193 6.80 -43.05 17.34
CA SER A 193 6.06 -43.73 16.27
C SER A 193 4.57 -43.68 16.54
N ASN A 194 3.77 -44.06 15.54
CA ASN A 194 2.31 -44.21 15.68
C ASN A 194 1.58 -42.94 16.15
N TRP A 195 2.05 -41.78 15.69
CA TRP A 195 1.40 -40.50 15.94
C TRP A 195 -0.01 -40.48 15.35
N SER A 196 -1.01 -40.20 16.18
CA SER A 196 -2.41 -40.25 15.75
C SER A 196 -3.32 -39.34 16.57
N THR A 197 -4.45 -39.01 15.96
CA THR A 197 -5.63 -38.34 16.55
C THR A 197 -6.89 -39.05 16.05
N THR A 198 -8.08 -38.71 16.56
CA THR A 198 -9.33 -39.18 15.95
C THR A 198 -9.57 -38.51 14.59
N SER A 199 -9.25 -37.22 14.48
CA SER A 199 -9.30 -36.44 13.25
C SER A 199 -8.17 -35.39 13.30
N PRO A 200 -7.23 -35.33 12.35
CA PRO A 200 -7.26 -35.93 11.01
C PRO A 200 -6.86 -37.41 10.90
N GLY A 201 -6.58 -38.09 12.01
CA GLY A 201 -6.10 -39.48 11.99
C GLY A 201 -4.59 -39.54 12.23
N SER A 202 -3.87 -40.34 11.44
CA SER A 202 -2.42 -40.47 11.53
C SER A 202 -1.71 -39.15 11.25
N LEU A 203 -0.67 -38.85 12.04
CA LEU A 203 0.19 -37.69 11.85
C LEU A 203 1.55 -38.14 11.31
N THR A 204 2.12 -37.35 10.40
CA THR A 204 3.45 -37.60 9.82
C THR A 204 4.52 -37.00 10.73
N GLU A 205 5.46 -37.84 11.16
CA GLU A 205 6.63 -37.38 11.93
C GLU A 205 7.57 -36.53 11.08
N ILE A 206 8.01 -35.40 11.63
CA ILE A 206 8.82 -34.39 10.95
C ILE A 206 10.06 -33.96 11.73
N ALA A 207 10.12 -34.24 13.03
CA ALA A 207 11.31 -33.99 13.83
C ALA A 207 11.46 -35.05 14.93
N GLU A 208 12.67 -35.55 15.10
CA GLU A 208 13.02 -36.53 16.13
C GLU A 208 14.42 -36.21 16.69
N ILE A 209 14.56 -36.19 18.02
CA ILE A 209 15.87 -36.08 18.68
C ILE A 209 16.05 -37.22 19.66
N THR A 210 17.00 -38.11 19.37
CA THR A 210 17.21 -39.37 20.10
C THR A 210 18.46 -39.38 20.98
N ARG A 211 19.09 -38.23 21.30
CA ARG A 211 20.42 -38.22 21.96
C ARG A 211 20.51 -37.30 23.18
N GLY A 212 20.59 -37.92 24.37
CA GLY A 212 21.14 -37.30 25.59
C GLY A 212 20.10 -36.73 26.56
N GLY A 213 19.82 -37.45 27.66
CA GLY A 213 19.14 -36.95 28.87
C GLY A 213 17.72 -36.38 28.72
N SER A 214 17.23 -36.19 27.50
CA SER A 214 15.96 -35.60 27.08
C SER A 214 15.70 -35.94 25.61
N SER A 215 14.46 -35.82 25.14
CA SER A 215 14.06 -36.02 23.75
C SER A 215 12.84 -35.15 23.41
N VAL A 216 12.75 -34.77 22.13
CA VAL A 216 11.57 -34.16 21.51
C VAL A 216 11.20 -34.96 20.26
N GLY A 217 9.90 -35.05 20.01
CA GLY A 217 9.32 -35.57 18.77
C GLY A 217 8.24 -34.61 18.28
N VAL A 218 8.13 -34.44 16.97
CA VAL A 218 7.10 -33.58 16.36
C VAL A 218 6.49 -34.31 15.17
N ALA A 219 5.16 -34.35 15.12
CA ALA A 219 4.40 -34.86 13.98
C ALA A 219 3.24 -33.93 13.63
N TRP A 220 2.76 -33.99 12.40
CA TRP A 220 1.63 -33.16 11.98
C TRP A 220 0.78 -33.79 10.87
N ALA A 221 -0.43 -33.27 10.70
CA ALA A 221 -1.25 -33.50 9.52
C ALA A 221 -2.22 -32.33 9.30
N SER A 222 -2.76 -32.19 8.09
CA SER A 222 -3.82 -31.23 7.80
C SER A 222 -5.20 -31.80 8.16
N LYS A 223 -6.01 -30.98 8.82
CA LYS A 223 -7.41 -31.30 9.15
C LYS A 223 -8.32 -30.48 8.24
N SER A 224 -9.03 -31.14 7.32
CA SER A 224 -9.80 -30.48 6.26
C SER A 224 -11.04 -29.73 6.76
N SER A 225 -11.64 -30.15 7.88
CA SER A 225 -12.83 -29.52 8.48
C SER A 225 -12.53 -28.92 9.85
N ALA A 226 -13.32 -27.94 10.27
CA ALA A 226 -13.32 -27.45 11.66
C ALA A 226 -13.83 -28.52 12.64
N GLY A 227 -13.60 -28.35 13.94
CA GLY A 227 -14.08 -29.26 14.99
C GLY A 227 -12.99 -30.00 15.77
N SER A 228 -13.42 -30.89 16.68
CA SER A 228 -12.52 -31.62 17.59
C SER A 228 -11.51 -32.50 16.85
N THR A 229 -10.28 -32.55 17.35
CA THR A 229 -9.26 -33.50 16.89
C THR A 229 -9.43 -34.89 17.51
N GLY A 230 -10.21 -34.99 18.60
CA GLY A 230 -10.02 -36.06 19.57
C GLY A 230 -8.65 -35.98 20.24
N SER A 231 -8.41 -36.85 21.23
CA SER A 231 -7.12 -36.89 21.93
C SER A 231 -6.01 -37.35 20.98
N GLY A 232 -4.83 -36.76 21.13
CA GLY A 232 -3.62 -37.20 20.43
C GLY A 232 -2.96 -38.37 21.15
N SER A 233 -2.31 -39.26 20.40
CA SER A 233 -1.51 -40.35 20.95
C SER A 233 -0.22 -40.54 20.14
N VAL A 234 0.87 -40.84 20.83
CA VAL A 234 2.14 -41.23 20.24
C VAL A 234 2.78 -42.36 21.07
N THR A 235 3.44 -43.29 20.40
CA THR A 235 4.17 -44.39 21.03
C THR A 235 5.66 -44.06 21.13
N LYS A 236 6.27 -44.37 22.27
CA LYS A 236 7.71 -44.33 22.51
C LYS A 236 8.27 -45.72 22.85
N LEU A 237 9.57 -45.91 22.67
CA LEU A 237 10.25 -47.21 22.84
C LEU A 237 10.46 -47.66 24.31
N LEU A 238 10.72 -46.74 25.26
CA LEU A 238 11.06 -47.10 26.65
C LEU A 238 9.96 -46.69 27.65
N THR A 239 9.73 -47.51 28.69
CA THR A 239 8.63 -47.33 29.66
C THR A 239 8.93 -46.34 30.79
N LEU A 240 10.09 -46.40 31.45
CA LEU A 240 10.38 -45.73 32.73
C LEU A 240 10.70 -44.21 32.71
N GLN A 241 10.10 -43.43 31.81
CA GLN A 241 10.48 -42.02 31.62
C GLN A 241 9.33 -41.06 31.88
N GLN A 242 9.65 -39.83 32.32
CA GLN A 242 8.68 -38.74 32.41
C GLN A 242 8.37 -38.19 31.03
N VAL A 243 7.08 -37.98 30.76
CA VAL A 243 6.60 -37.65 29.41
C VAL A 243 5.57 -36.54 29.45
N GLY A 244 5.54 -35.77 28.38
CA GLY A 244 4.49 -34.80 28.11
C GLY A 244 4.12 -34.84 26.64
N ALA A 245 2.87 -34.53 26.32
CA ALA A 245 2.49 -34.22 24.95
C ALA A 245 1.45 -33.12 24.88
N VAL A 246 1.44 -32.39 23.76
CA VAL A 246 0.46 -31.33 23.50
C VAL A 246 0.09 -31.30 22.02
N LEU A 247 -1.16 -30.97 21.75
CA LEU A 247 -1.65 -30.63 20.41
C LEU A 247 -1.75 -29.12 20.25
N VAL A 248 -1.31 -28.64 19.09
CA VAL A 248 -1.44 -27.24 18.65
C VAL A 248 -1.96 -27.27 17.22
N SER A 249 -2.89 -26.40 16.87
CA SER A 249 -3.31 -26.21 15.47
C SER A 249 -2.94 -24.83 14.94
N LEU A 250 -2.53 -24.79 13.67
CA LEU A 250 -2.20 -23.55 12.96
C LEU A 250 -3.31 -23.16 11.96
N LYS A 251 -3.59 -21.86 11.85
CA LYS A 251 -4.58 -21.30 10.91
C LYS A 251 -4.02 -21.24 9.50
N SER A 252 -4.68 -21.89 8.54
CA SER A 252 -4.26 -21.80 7.14
C SER A 252 -4.64 -20.45 6.55
N LYS A 253 -3.69 -19.88 5.79
CA LYS A 253 -3.92 -18.73 4.92
C LYS A 253 -4.61 -19.18 3.62
N ILE A 254 -5.44 -18.32 3.03
CA ILE A 254 -5.97 -18.55 1.67
C ILE A 254 -4.91 -18.12 0.65
N PRO A 255 -4.43 -19.03 -0.24
CA PRO A 255 -3.65 -18.66 -1.41
C PRO A 255 -4.38 -17.61 -2.24
N PHE A 256 -3.81 -16.41 -2.33
CA PHE A 256 -4.30 -15.32 -3.16
C PHE A 256 -3.10 -14.53 -3.68
N SER A 257 -2.95 -14.47 -5.00
CA SER A 257 -1.80 -13.86 -5.66
C SER A 257 -2.22 -13.11 -6.93
N ALA A 258 -1.31 -12.31 -7.46
CA ALA A 258 -1.47 -11.62 -8.73
C ALA A 258 -0.26 -11.93 -9.63
N SER A 259 -0.48 -12.04 -10.94
CA SER A 259 0.60 -12.30 -11.90
C SER A 259 1.62 -11.16 -11.97
N SER A 260 1.18 -9.93 -11.70
CA SER A 260 2.04 -8.77 -11.44
C SER A 260 1.53 -7.94 -10.26
N LEU A 261 2.43 -7.54 -9.36
CA LEU A 261 2.14 -6.65 -8.23
C LEU A 261 2.36 -5.17 -8.57
N ALA A 262 2.92 -4.88 -9.74
CA ALA A 262 3.11 -3.53 -10.27
C ALA A 262 2.76 -3.53 -11.76
N ILE A 263 1.83 -2.67 -12.16
CA ILE A 263 1.42 -2.53 -13.56
C ILE A 263 1.53 -1.08 -13.98
N ASP A 264 1.80 -0.82 -15.26
CA ASP A 264 1.66 0.52 -15.80
C ASP A 264 0.18 0.93 -15.80
N THR A 265 -0.08 2.24 -15.77
CA THR A 265 -1.44 2.76 -15.97
C THR A 265 -2.05 2.22 -17.26
N GLY A 266 -3.26 1.67 -17.18
CA GLY A 266 -3.94 0.97 -18.28
C GLY A 266 -3.52 -0.48 -18.46
N GLY A 267 -2.54 -0.96 -17.68
CA GLY A 267 -2.12 -2.36 -17.63
C GLY A 267 -3.16 -3.28 -16.98
N SER A 268 -2.80 -4.55 -16.87
CA SER A 268 -3.64 -5.56 -16.22
C SER A 268 -2.80 -6.55 -15.41
N SER A 269 -3.43 -7.18 -14.42
CA SER A 269 -2.84 -8.26 -13.64
C SER A 269 -3.88 -9.37 -13.48
N THR A 270 -3.44 -10.63 -13.46
CA THR A 270 -4.34 -11.78 -13.22
C THR A 270 -4.27 -12.19 -11.77
N LEU A 271 -5.36 -11.97 -11.04
CA LEU A 271 -5.56 -12.50 -9.69
C LEU A 271 -5.82 -14.00 -9.77
N THR A 272 -5.21 -14.78 -8.87
CA THR A 272 -5.39 -16.23 -8.76
C THR A 272 -5.62 -16.60 -7.31
N TRP A 273 -6.61 -17.47 -7.05
CA TRP A 273 -6.95 -17.90 -5.70
C TRP A 273 -7.33 -19.39 -5.62
N ASP A 274 -7.18 -19.94 -4.41
CA ASP A 274 -7.70 -21.24 -4.04
C ASP A 274 -8.22 -21.24 -2.60
N ALA A 275 -9.53 -21.11 -2.44
CA ALA A 275 -10.26 -21.25 -1.19
C ALA A 275 -11.11 -22.54 -1.18
N THR A 276 -10.58 -23.64 -1.71
CA THR A 276 -11.26 -24.95 -1.72
C THR A 276 -11.79 -25.33 -0.34
N GLY A 277 -13.07 -25.71 -0.29
CA GLY A 277 -13.81 -25.99 0.95
C GLY A 277 -14.66 -24.82 1.45
N ALA A 278 -14.53 -23.63 0.88
CA ALA A 278 -15.39 -22.50 1.18
C ALA A 278 -16.81 -22.72 0.60
N SER A 279 -17.83 -22.36 1.36
CA SER A 279 -19.23 -22.31 0.92
C SER A 279 -19.52 -21.09 0.03
N SER A 280 -18.75 -20.01 0.16
CA SER A 280 -18.81 -18.85 -0.74
C SER A 280 -17.47 -18.13 -0.77
N VAL A 281 -17.12 -17.52 -1.92
CA VAL A 281 -15.93 -16.69 -2.09
C VAL A 281 -16.32 -15.43 -2.85
N SER A 282 -15.80 -14.29 -2.42
CA SER A 282 -15.95 -13.01 -3.11
C SER A 282 -14.64 -12.24 -3.09
N ILE A 283 -14.42 -11.42 -4.11
CA ILE A 283 -13.31 -10.48 -4.20
C ILE A 283 -13.92 -9.08 -4.37
N ASP A 284 -13.42 -8.12 -3.60
CA ASP A 284 -13.88 -6.72 -3.66
C ASP A 284 -13.43 -6.00 -4.96
N ASN A 285 -13.53 -4.66 -4.98
CA ASN A 285 -13.11 -3.81 -6.10
C ASN A 285 -13.72 -4.20 -7.46
N GLY A 286 -15.02 -4.56 -7.43
CA GLY A 286 -15.81 -4.81 -8.63
C GLY A 286 -15.72 -6.22 -9.22
N VAL A 287 -14.93 -7.13 -8.61
CA VAL A 287 -14.86 -8.54 -9.06
C VAL A 287 -16.12 -9.32 -8.65
N GLY A 288 -16.53 -9.21 -7.38
CA GLY A 288 -17.76 -9.82 -6.86
C GLY A 288 -17.62 -11.29 -6.47
N SER A 289 -18.72 -12.04 -6.52
CA SER A 289 -18.77 -13.47 -6.16
C SER A 289 -18.03 -14.33 -7.18
N VAL A 290 -17.19 -15.24 -6.70
CA VAL A 290 -16.37 -16.12 -7.53
C VAL A 290 -16.44 -17.58 -7.04
N ALA A 291 -15.96 -18.52 -7.86
CA ALA A 291 -15.84 -19.92 -7.46
C ALA A 291 -14.79 -20.11 -6.36
N ALA A 292 -14.85 -21.25 -5.65
CA ALA A 292 -13.92 -21.57 -4.56
C ALA A 292 -12.44 -21.50 -4.98
N SER A 293 -12.13 -21.82 -6.22
CA SER A 293 -10.82 -21.62 -6.82
C SER A 293 -10.96 -21.06 -8.24
N GLY A 294 -9.98 -20.27 -8.68
CA GLY A 294 -10.05 -19.65 -9.99
C GLY A 294 -8.99 -18.58 -10.23
N SER A 295 -9.14 -17.89 -11.36
CA SER A 295 -8.37 -16.70 -11.70
C SER A 295 -9.24 -15.70 -12.44
N THR A 296 -8.90 -14.41 -12.34
CA THR A 296 -9.56 -13.33 -13.09
C THR A 296 -8.56 -12.22 -13.39
N THR A 297 -8.69 -11.59 -14.55
CA THR A 297 -7.87 -10.44 -14.93
C THR A 297 -8.51 -9.15 -14.46
N VAL A 298 -7.71 -8.29 -13.85
CA VAL A 298 -8.11 -6.96 -13.36
C VAL A 298 -7.23 -5.88 -13.97
N SER A 299 -7.81 -4.71 -14.23
CA SER A 299 -7.13 -3.52 -14.77
C SER A 299 -7.43 -2.31 -13.89
N PRO A 300 -6.91 -2.27 -12.64
CA PRO A 300 -7.17 -1.14 -11.76
C PRO A 300 -6.59 0.15 -12.35
N ALA A 301 -7.34 1.26 -12.26
CA ALA A 301 -6.90 2.58 -12.74
C ALA A 301 -5.95 3.28 -11.75
N THR A 302 -6.00 2.90 -10.48
CA THR A 302 -5.13 3.38 -9.40
C THR A 302 -4.67 2.20 -8.56
N THR A 303 -3.60 2.34 -7.77
CA THR A 303 -3.16 1.29 -6.84
C THR A 303 -4.33 0.76 -6.03
N THR A 304 -4.59 -0.54 -6.15
CA THR A 304 -5.78 -1.18 -5.59
C THR A 304 -5.36 -2.41 -4.80
N THR A 305 -5.78 -2.46 -3.54
CA THR A 305 -5.69 -3.66 -2.70
C THR A 305 -6.98 -4.46 -2.85
N TYR A 306 -6.87 -5.64 -3.45
CA TYR A 306 -7.96 -6.60 -3.54
C TYR A 306 -8.00 -7.43 -2.27
N THR A 307 -9.20 -7.60 -1.72
CA THR A 307 -9.50 -8.46 -0.58
C THR A 307 -10.38 -9.61 -1.05
N LEU A 308 -9.85 -10.83 -0.96
CA LEU A 308 -10.63 -12.05 -1.09
C LEU A 308 -11.24 -12.40 0.26
N THR A 309 -12.55 -12.62 0.28
CA THR A 309 -13.31 -13.05 1.46
C THR A 309 -13.95 -14.41 1.16
N ALA A 310 -13.65 -15.41 1.98
CA ALA A 310 -14.20 -16.77 1.85
C ALA A 310 -14.88 -17.23 3.14
N GLU A 311 -16.04 -17.86 3.00
CA GLU A 311 -16.82 -18.43 4.10
C GLU A 311 -16.65 -19.93 4.19
N PHE A 312 -16.41 -20.44 5.39
CA PHE A 312 -16.25 -21.88 5.64
C PHE A 312 -17.21 -22.35 6.72
N GLY A 313 -18.51 -22.45 6.40
CA GLY A 313 -19.50 -22.96 7.33
C GLY A 313 -19.66 -22.10 8.59
N GLY A 314 -19.71 -20.77 8.43
CA GLY A 314 -19.86 -19.79 9.51
C GLY A 314 -18.57 -19.12 9.96
N ILE A 315 -17.45 -19.39 9.28
CA ILE A 315 -16.15 -18.80 9.56
C ILE A 315 -15.65 -18.05 8.34
N THR A 316 -15.51 -16.75 8.48
CA THR A 316 -14.95 -15.86 7.46
C THR A 316 -13.43 -15.86 7.53
N LYS A 317 -12.78 -16.05 6.39
CA LYS A 317 -11.34 -15.85 6.20
C LYS A 317 -11.10 -14.83 5.09
N THR A 318 -10.06 -14.01 5.25
CA THR A 318 -9.68 -12.99 4.26
C THR A 318 -8.23 -13.12 3.84
N SER A 319 -7.95 -12.85 2.57
CA SER A 319 -6.58 -12.73 2.05
C SER A 319 -6.50 -11.51 1.14
N ILE A 320 -5.37 -10.80 1.14
CA ILE A 320 -5.20 -9.57 0.37
C ILE A 320 -4.08 -9.68 -0.66
N VAL A 321 -4.25 -8.97 -1.77
CA VAL A 321 -3.19 -8.74 -2.75
C VAL A 321 -3.27 -7.29 -3.26
N THR A 322 -2.15 -6.58 -3.25
CA THR A 322 -2.08 -5.20 -3.74
C THR A 322 -1.47 -5.17 -5.12
N VAL A 323 -2.22 -4.62 -6.08
CA VAL A 323 -1.72 -4.31 -7.43
C VAL A 323 -1.44 -2.82 -7.47
N THR A 324 -0.15 -2.48 -7.51
CA THR A 324 0.32 -1.10 -7.61
C THR A 324 0.18 -0.62 -9.05
N VAL A 325 -0.49 0.50 -9.26
CA VAL A 325 -0.54 1.15 -10.58
C VAL A 325 0.56 2.21 -10.61
N MET A 326 1.55 1.98 -11.47
CA MET A 326 2.66 2.87 -11.70
C MET A 326 2.20 4.01 -12.61
N GLU A 327 2.40 5.23 -12.12
CA GLU A 327 2.22 6.43 -12.92
C GLU A 327 3.17 6.38 -14.15
N PRO A 328 2.72 6.80 -15.34
CA PRO A 328 3.59 7.03 -16.48
C PRO A 328 4.73 7.95 -16.07
N GLY A 329 5.98 7.60 -16.37
CA GLY A 329 7.10 8.26 -15.71
C GLY A 329 8.46 7.74 -16.11
N PRO A 330 9.52 8.13 -15.38
CA PRO A 330 10.83 7.50 -15.51
C PRO A 330 10.71 5.98 -15.43
N TYR A 331 11.02 5.30 -16.53
CA TYR A 331 10.95 3.85 -16.59
C TYR A 331 12.23 3.20 -16.09
N ARG A 332 12.12 1.99 -15.55
CA ARG A 332 13.28 1.15 -15.24
C ARG A 332 13.82 0.47 -16.49
N TYR A 333 12.91 0.05 -17.38
CA TYR A 333 13.23 -0.63 -18.62
C TYR A 333 12.95 0.27 -19.80
N TYR A 334 13.83 0.23 -20.79
CA TYR A 334 13.60 0.83 -22.08
C TYR A 334 13.93 -0.17 -23.18
N ARG A 335 13.26 -0.07 -24.33
CA ARG A 335 13.64 -0.89 -25.48
C ARG A 335 13.58 -0.12 -26.78
N PHE A 336 14.52 -0.45 -27.66
CA PHE A 336 14.53 -0.06 -29.06
C PHE A 336 13.95 -1.19 -29.90
N VAL A 337 12.89 -0.91 -30.66
CA VAL A 337 12.23 -1.89 -31.53
C VAL A 337 12.41 -1.46 -32.99
N PRO A 338 13.30 -2.11 -33.76
CA PRO A 338 13.42 -1.84 -35.19
C PRO A 338 12.15 -2.28 -35.92
N VAL A 339 11.59 -1.41 -36.76
CA VAL A 339 10.38 -1.68 -37.55
C VAL A 339 10.75 -1.91 -39.02
N THR A 340 11.36 -0.91 -39.66
CA THR A 340 11.78 -0.98 -41.08
C THR A 340 13.25 -0.60 -41.22
N LEU A 341 13.99 -1.36 -42.03
CA LEU A 341 15.41 -1.10 -42.33
C LEU A 341 15.56 -0.55 -43.75
N ARG A 342 16.57 0.30 -43.98
CA ARG A 342 16.81 1.00 -45.25
C ARG A 342 16.80 0.06 -46.46
N GLY A 343 17.53 -1.05 -46.38
CA GLY A 343 17.69 -2.04 -47.46
C GLY A 343 16.74 -3.23 -47.35
N GLY A 344 15.73 -3.18 -46.48
CA GLY A 344 14.75 -4.27 -46.30
C GLY A 344 15.34 -5.58 -45.77
N LYS A 345 16.54 -5.55 -45.16
CA LYS A 345 17.19 -6.74 -44.62
C LYS A 345 16.39 -7.34 -43.45
N ASN A 346 16.70 -8.59 -43.12
CA ASN A 346 16.17 -9.26 -41.93
C ASN A 346 17.11 -9.19 -40.74
N MET A 347 18.14 -8.34 -40.78
CA MET A 347 19.06 -8.15 -39.67
C MET A 347 19.34 -6.68 -39.42
N VAL A 348 19.36 -6.27 -38.15
CA VAL A 348 19.59 -4.91 -37.68
C VAL A 348 20.96 -4.81 -37.04
N GLN A 349 21.61 -3.65 -37.17
CA GLN A 349 22.84 -3.38 -36.44
C GLN A 349 22.90 -1.95 -35.90
N LEU A 350 23.50 -1.81 -34.73
CA LEU A 350 23.82 -0.53 -34.10
C LEU A 350 25.19 -0.65 -33.45
N VAL A 351 26.00 0.39 -33.56
CA VAL A 351 27.24 0.45 -32.79
C VAL A 351 26.91 0.83 -31.35
N GLU A 352 26.07 1.83 -31.14
CA GLU A 352 25.63 2.28 -29.82
C GLU A 352 24.16 2.67 -29.85
N PHE A 353 23.45 2.44 -28.73
CA PHE A 353 22.12 2.97 -28.47
C PHE A 353 22.12 3.55 -27.06
N GLN A 354 22.02 4.86 -26.95
CA GLN A 354 22.20 5.58 -25.70
C GLN A 354 20.89 6.23 -25.27
N MET A 355 20.51 5.98 -24.03
CA MET A 355 19.58 6.85 -23.33
C MET A 355 20.32 8.08 -22.80
N VAL A 356 19.65 9.22 -22.79
CA VAL A 356 20.25 10.53 -22.54
C VAL A 356 19.41 11.29 -21.52
N LEU A 357 20.05 11.90 -20.53
CA LEU A 357 19.48 12.86 -19.60
C LEU A 357 20.27 14.16 -19.74
N ASP A 358 19.60 15.25 -20.13
CA ASP A 358 20.21 16.58 -20.28
C ASP A 358 21.49 16.59 -21.13
N GLY A 359 21.49 15.82 -22.22
CA GLY A 359 22.62 15.66 -23.15
C GLY A 359 23.70 14.67 -22.70
N VAL A 360 23.58 14.10 -21.49
CA VAL A 360 24.53 13.14 -20.92
C VAL A 360 24.01 11.71 -21.06
N ARG A 361 24.89 10.80 -21.51
CA ARG A 361 24.57 9.37 -21.61
C ARG A 361 24.26 8.79 -20.23
N VAL A 362 23.17 8.02 -20.14
CA VAL A 362 22.83 7.18 -19.00
C VAL A 362 23.04 5.71 -19.40
N ALA A 363 23.96 5.02 -18.72
CA ALA A 363 24.28 3.62 -19.00
C ALA A 363 23.31 2.67 -18.28
N ALA A 364 22.79 1.67 -18.98
CA ALA A 364 22.01 0.62 -18.33
C ALA A 364 22.89 -0.36 -17.55
N THR A 365 22.34 -0.96 -16.50
CA THR A 365 23.00 -2.00 -15.70
C THR A 365 23.18 -3.28 -16.52
N THR A 366 22.14 -3.66 -17.26
CA THR A 366 22.20 -4.81 -18.18
C THR A 366 21.43 -4.51 -19.46
N THR A 367 21.74 -5.27 -20.52
CA THR A 367 20.99 -5.27 -21.76
C THR A 367 20.65 -6.69 -22.18
N SER A 368 19.58 -6.85 -22.94
CA SER A 368 19.19 -8.14 -23.52
C SER A 368 18.56 -7.94 -24.90
N ASN A 369 18.40 -9.03 -25.67
CA ASN A 369 17.72 -9.01 -26.96
C ASN A 369 16.75 -10.19 -27.08
N PRO A 370 15.58 -10.13 -26.41
CA PRO A 370 14.66 -11.26 -26.30
C PRO A 370 14.16 -11.75 -27.67
N GLY A 371 14.38 -13.04 -27.95
CA GLY A 371 14.03 -13.67 -29.23
C GLY A 371 14.96 -13.31 -30.41
N GLY A 372 16.02 -12.54 -30.15
CA GLY A 372 17.05 -12.20 -31.13
C GLY A 372 17.89 -13.40 -31.56
N SER A 373 18.70 -13.20 -32.58
CA SER A 373 19.67 -14.18 -33.11
C SER A 373 21.07 -13.59 -33.02
N ASN A 374 21.58 -13.48 -31.79
CA ASN A 374 22.92 -13.00 -31.50
C ASN A 374 23.69 -14.05 -30.72
N GLN A 375 24.94 -14.32 -31.12
CA GLN A 375 25.85 -15.20 -30.39
C GLN A 375 26.63 -14.36 -29.36
N PRO A 376 26.48 -14.60 -28.03
CA PRO A 376 27.33 -13.96 -27.03
C PRO A 376 28.82 -14.26 -27.22
N ALA A 377 29.14 -15.36 -27.90
CA ALA A 377 30.50 -15.81 -28.20
C ALA A 377 31.22 -15.00 -29.30
N ASP A 378 30.48 -14.28 -30.15
CA ASP A 378 31.04 -13.64 -31.36
C ASP A 378 31.38 -12.15 -31.15
N GLY A 379 31.18 -11.62 -29.94
CA GLY A 379 31.51 -10.24 -29.61
C GLY A 379 30.50 -9.19 -30.10
N GLU A 380 29.30 -9.60 -30.54
CA GLU A 380 28.24 -8.72 -31.08
C GLU A 380 26.90 -8.78 -30.30
N GLY A 381 26.97 -9.14 -29.03
CA GLY A 381 25.82 -9.21 -28.11
C GLY A 381 25.19 -7.85 -27.81
N SER A 382 24.03 -7.85 -27.15
CA SER A 382 23.29 -6.64 -26.76
C SER A 382 24.11 -5.66 -25.93
N ASN A 383 25.06 -6.17 -25.13
CA ASN A 383 25.96 -5.36 -24.30
C ASN A 383 26.85 -4.43 -25.11
N LYS A 384 27.06 -4.72 -26.40
CA LYS A 384 27.85 -3.87 -27.31
C LYS A 384 27.16 -2.60 -27.72
N ALA A 385 25.83 -2.51 -27.60
CA ALA A 385 25.14 -1.25 -27.83
C ALA A 385 25.25 -0.28 -26.63
N ASN A 386 25.75 -0.75 -25.47
CA ASN A 386 25.79 -0.03 -24.20
C ASN A 386 27.21 0.01 -23.59
N ASP A 387 28.27 -0.19 -24.39
CA ASP A 387 29.66 -0.19 -23.87
C ASP A 387 30.40 1.13 -24.13
N ASN A 388 29.76 2.06 -24.85
CA ASN A 388 30.30 3.36 -25.25
C ASN A 388 31.58 3.26 -26.09
N ASP A 389 31.73 2.19 -26.86
CA ASP A 389 32.82 1.99 -27.81
C ASP A 389 32.30 1.96 -29.25
N LEU A 390 32.71 2.94 -30.06
CA LEU A 390 32.31 3.00 -31.47
C LEU A 390 32.92 1.89 -32.35
N ASN A 391 33.75 1.01 -31.78
CA ASN A 391 34.41 -0.08 -32.49
C ASN A 391 33.78 -1.45 -32.24
N THR A 392 32.83 -1.55 -31.31
CA THR A 392 31.99 -2.75 -31.12
C THR A 392 30.63 -2.52 -31.80
N LYS A 393 29.83 -3.59 -31.96
CA LYS A 393 28.45 -3.44 -32.44
C LYS A 393 27.54 -4.49 -31.88
N TRP A 394 26.28 -4.14 -31.73
CA TRP A 394 25.18 -5.09 -31.63
C TRP A 394 24.68 -5.44 -33.04
N LEU A 395 24.51 -6.72 -33.34
CA LEU A 395 23.97 -7.22 -34.61
C LEU A 395 22.92 -8.30 -34.34
N ASP A 396 21.67 -8.07 -34.73
CA ASP A 396 20.60 -9.06 -34.58
C ASP A 396 20.02 -9.54 -35.91
N GLY A 397 20.06 -10.86 -36.11
CA GLY A 397 19.52 -11.55 -37.29
C GLY A 397 18.01 -11.73 -37.32
N ASN A 398 17.27 -11.37 -36.26
CA ASN A 398 15.82 -11.56 -36.17
C ASN A 398 15.02 -10.25 -36.05
N LYS A 399 15.67 -9.08 -36.02
CA LYS A 399 15.06 -7.74 -35.81
C LYS A 399 14.14 -7.70 -34.58
N LYS A 400 14.60 -8.27 -33.47
CA LYS A 400 13.93 -8.23 -32.16
C LYS A 400 14.36 -7.02 -31.34
N PRO A 401 13.55 -6.66 -30.32
CA PRO A 401 13.85 -5.51 -29.48
C PRO A 401 15.20 -5.63 -28.76
N LEU A 402 15.94 -4.54 -28.72
CA LEU A 402 17.07 -4.37 -27.82
C LEU A 402 16.57 -3.74 -26.52
N VAL A 403 16.73 -4.44 -25.40
CA VAL A 403 16.16 -4.07 -24.09
C VAL A 403 17.25 -3.64 -23.13
N TYR A 404 17.03 -2.53 -22.42
CA TYR A 404 17.89 -1.95 -21.41
C TYR A 404 17.19 -2.07 -20.04
N ASP A 405 17.87 -2.63 -19.04
CA ASP A 405 17.43 -2.62 -17.63
C ASP A 405 18.42 -1.78 -16.82
N PHE A 406 17.92 -0.69 -16.25
CA PHE A 406 18.70 0.24 -15.42
C PHE A 406 18.73 -0.15 -13.93
N GLY A 407 18.07 -1.24 -13.53
CA GLY A 407 17.92 -1.69 -12.15
C GLY A 407 16.97 -0.83 -11.30
N THR A 408 16.89 0.46 -11.61
CA THR A 408 16.01 1.48 -11.02
C THR A 408 15.46 2.39 -12.11
N THR A 409 14.36 3.09 -11.83
CA THR A 409 13.71 4.04 -12.74
C THR A 409 14.64 5.19 -13.13
N GLN A 410 14.72 5.52 -14.42
CA GLN A 410 15.57 6.60 -14.95
C GLN A 410 14.76 7.67 -15.67
N ASN A 411 15.10 8.94 -15.42
CA ASN A 411 14.42 10.13 -15.94
C ASN A 411 15.01 10.61 -17.27
N VAL A 412 15.21 9.70 -18.22
CA VAL A 412 15.87 10.04 -19.49
C VAL A 412 14.99 11.01 -20.30
N THR A 413 15.61 12.03 -20.88
CA THR A 413 14.93 13.09 -21.65
C THR A 413 15.04 12.89 -23.15
N ALA A 414 15.94 12.01 -23.59
CA ALA A 414 16.17 11.72 -24.99
C ALA A 414 16.83 10.33 -25.18
N TYR A 415 16.94 9.91 -26.44
CA TYR A 415 17.81 8.81 -26.85
C TYR A 415 18.60 9.20 -28.09
N ARG A 416 19.71 8.51 -28.35
CA ARG A 416 20.47 8.60 -29.60
C ARG A 416 21.06 7.25 -29.95
N TRP A 417 21.45 7.06 -31.20
CA TRP A 417 22.13 5.84 -31.61
C TRP A 417 23.15 6.12 -32.71
N ALA A 418 24.11 5.20 -32.84
CA ALA A 418 25.17 5.28 -33.85
C ALA A 418 25.01 4.19 -34.91
N THR A 419 25.21 4.58 -36.17
CA THR A 419 25.17 3.67 -37.32
C THR A 419 26.21 2.55 -37.17
N GLY A 420 25.87 1.34 -37.65
CA GLY A 420 26.78 0.18 -37.64
C GLY A 420 28.10 0.41 -38.38
N ASN A 421 28.99 -0.59 -38.42
CA ASN A 421 30.31 -0.44 -39.03
C ASN A 421 30.38 -0.80 -40.54
N ASP A 422 29.51 -1.66 -41.07
CA ASP A 422 29.79 -2.37 -42.34
C ASP A 422 28.68 -2.35 -43.42
N SER A 423 27.43 -2.00 -43.10
CA SER A 423 26.31 -2.05 -44.07
C SER A 423 25.16 -1.13 -43.68
N ASP A 424 24.91 -0.12 -44.49
CA ASP A 424 23.82 0.86 -44.34
C ASP A 424 22.43 0.31 -44.68
N ASP A 425 22.35 -0.75 -45.48
CA ASP A 425 21.13 -1.53 -45.74
C ASP A 425 20.45 -2.07 -44.45
N ARG A 426 21.23 -2.27 -43.38
CA ARG A 426 20.79 -2.81 -42.09
C ARG A 426 20.36 -1.74 -41.10
N ASP A 427 20.53 -0.46 -41.43
CA ASP A 427 20.20 0.63 -40.52
C ASP A 427 18.67 0.78 -40.43
N PRO A 428 18.12 0.93 -39.21
CA PRO A 428 16.70 1.17 -39.02
C PRO A 428 16.33 2.57 -39.51
N ILE A 429 15.33 2.65 -40.39
CA ILE A 429 14.71 3.91 -40.85
C ILE A 429 13.33 4.12 -40.25
N SER A 430 12.75 3.10 -39.63
CA SER A 430 11.57 3.23 -38.78
C SER A 430 11.75 2.36 -37.55
N TRP A 431 11.38 2.88 -36.38
CA TRP A 431 11.53 2.20 -35.10
C TRP A 431 10.59 2.79 -34.05
N THR A 432 10.42 2.09 -32.95
CA THR A 432 9.80 2.63 -31.74
C THR A 432 10.78 2.56 -30.57
N VAL A 433 10.65 3.49 -29.63
CA VAL A 433 11.27 3.42 -28.32
C VAL A 433 10.17 3.31 -27.30
N ASP A 434 10.21 2.26 -26.48
CA ASP A 434 9.20 2.00 -25.45
C ASP A 434 9.85 2.04 -24.05
N GLY A 435 9.06 2.40 -23.04
CA GLY A 435 9.39 2.34 -21.63
C GLY A 435 8.52 1.33 -20.87
N SER A 436 9.05 0.77 -19.79
CA SER A 436 8.34 -0.19 -18.92
C SER A 436 8.85 -0.15 -17.48
N HIS A 437 7.95 -0.33 -16.50
CA HIS A 437 8.34 -0.49 -15.10
C HIS A 437 8.69 -1.95 -14.72
N ASP A 438 8.14 -2.94 -15.44
CA ASP A 438 8.22 -4.37 -15.09
C ASP A 438 8.89 -5.25 -16.17
N GLY A 439 9.25 -4.69 -17.32
CA GLY A 439 9.83 -5.40 -18.46
C GLY A 439 8.82 -6.22 -19.27
N VAL A 440 7.53 -6.21 -18.91
CA VAL A 440 6.46 -7.01 -19.50
C VAL A 440 5.41 -6.13 -20.17
N ASN A 441 4.93 -5.11 -19.47
CA ASN A 441 3.99 -4.11 -19.97
C ASN A 441 4.78 -2.93 -20.52
N TRP A 442 4.56 -2.53 -21.77
CA TRP A 442 5.37 -1.53 -22.46
C TRP A 442 4.51 -0.37 -22.98
N LYS A 443 4.93 0.87 -22.70
CA LYS A 443 4.36 2.10 -23.27
C LYS A 443 5.29 2.64 -24.35
N THR A 444 4.78 2.88 -25.56
CA THR A 444 5.53 3.55 -26.61
C THR A 444 5.73 5.03 -26.27
N LEU A 445 7.00 5.47 -26.28
CA LEU A 445 7.43 6.82 -25.95
C LEU A 445 7.77 7.64 -27.19
N ASP A 446 8.30 6.99 -28.23
CA ASP A 446 8.59 7.62 -29.51
C ASP A 446 8.38 6.64 -30.67
N THR A 447 7.96 7.18 -31.81
CA THR A 447 7.81 6.44 -33.08
C THR A 447 8.43 7.25 -34.21
N GLN A 448 9.45 6.67 -34.84
CA GLN A 448 10.09 7.24 -36.01
C GLN A 448 9.67 6.44 -37.24
N THR A 449 9.27 7.13 -38.31
CA THR A 449 8.82 6.52 -39.57
C THR A 449 9.58 7.14 -40.74
N ASN A 450 10.19 6.30 -41.58
CA ASN A 450 10.97 6.69 -42.75
C ASN A 450 11.99 7.83 -42.49
N TYR A 451 12.65 7.78 -41.34
CA TYR A 451 13.66 8.75 -40.94
C TYR A 451 14.87 8.69 -41.89
N SER A 452 15.38 9.86 -42.29
CA SER A 452 16.54 9.99 -43.18
C SER A 452 17.85 9.75 -42.43
N VAL A 453 18.16 8.50 -42.13
CA VAL A 453 19.41 8.10 -41.48
C VAL A 453 20.61 8.33 -42.41
N PRO A 454 21.73 8.92 -41.94
CA PRO A 454 22.93 9.10 -42.75
C PRO A 454 23.60 7.76 -43.11
N THR A 455 24.40 7.72 -44.17
CA THR A 455 25.18 6.54 -44.56
C THR A 455 26.60 6.53 -43.98
N THR A 456 27.05 7.63 -43.39
CA THR A 456 28.30 7.68 -42.61
C THR A 456 28.26 6.64 -41.51
N ARG A 457 29.26 5.75 -41.46
CA ARG A 457 29.34 4.64 -40.51
C ARG A 457 29.93 5.08 -39.17
N LYS A 458 29.57 4.37 -38.08
CA LYS A 458 30.03 4.66 -36.71
C LYS A 458 29.77 6.11 -36.28
N ALA A 459 28.67 6.69 -36.75
CA ALA A 459 28.33 8.08 -36.50
C ALA A 459 27.05 8.17 -35.67
N TYR A 460 27.10 8.94 -34.58
CA TYR A 460 25.91 9.27 -33.82
C TYR A 460 24.95 10.13 -34.64
N MET A 461 23.67 9.85 -34.44
CA MET A 461 22.60 10.75 -34.81
C MET A 461 22.43 11.85 -33.76
N ALA A 462 21.68 12.90 -34.11
CA ALA A 462 21.21 13.86 -33.13
C ALA A 462 20.32 13.18 -32.08
N ASP A 463 20.22 13.80 -30.91
CA ASP A 463 19.35 13.34 -29.84
C ASP A 463 17.88 13.43 -30.26
N PHE A 464 17.15 12.34 -30.09
CA PHE A 464 15.71 12.26 -30.24
C PHE A 464 15.06 12.53 -28.89
N ALA A 465 14.38 13.66 -28.75
CA ALA A 465 13.69 14.04 -27.53
C ALA A 465 12.56 13.04 -27.21
N LEU A 466 12.49 12.61 -25.96
CA LEU A 466 11.38 11.85 -25.42
C LEU A 466 10.38 12.83 -24.77
N PRO A 467 9.07 12.49 -24.76
CA PRO A 467 8.08 13.32 -24.08
C PRO A 467 8.43 13.47 -22.59
N PRO A 468 8.36 14.69 -22.03
CA PRO A 468 8.72 14.93 -20.62
C PRO A 468 7.70 14.27 -19.69
N PHE A 469 8.18 13.52 -18.70
CA PHE A 469 7.37 12.82 -17.70
C PHE A 469 6.77 13.74 -16.61
N ALA A 470 6.31 14.94 -16.97
CA ALA A 470 5.85 15.92 -15.99
C ALA A 470 4.43 15.64 -15.48
N GLY A 471 3.60 14.97 -16.30
CA GLY A 471 2.16 14.90 -16.06
C GLY A 471 1.49 16.27 -15.96
N PRO A 472 0.20 16.32 -15.61
CA PRO A 472 -0.48 17.58 -15.40
C PRO A 472 0.09 18.29 -14.16
N ALA A 473 0.27 19.61 -14.24
CA ALA A 473 0.70 20.44 -13.11
C ALA A 473 -0.38 21.46 -12.76
N VAL A 474 -0.87 21.44 -11.52
CA VAL A 474 -1.83 22.42 -11.01
C VAL A 474 -1.07 23.61 -10.45
N ASN A 475 -0.78 24.58 -11.30
CA ASN A 475 -0.01 25.79 -10.99
C ASN A 475 -0.78 26.72 -10.05
N THR A 476 -2.11 26.81 -10.21
CA THR A 476 -2.97 27.63 -9.34
C THR A 476 -4.36 26.98 -9.24
N PHE A 477 -4.92 26.98 -8.04
CA PHE A 477 -6.32 26.63 -7.77
C PHE A 477 -6.72 27.30 -6.45
N ALA A 478 -7.35 28.47 -6.55
CA ALA A 478 -7.54 29.37 -5.41
C ALA A 478 -8.84 30.17 -5.53
N VAL A 479 -9.43 30.52 -4.39
CA VAL A 479 -10.55 31.45 -4.28
C VAL A 479 -10.06 32.80 -3.79
N ALA A 480 -10.66 33.88 -4.31
CA ALA A 480 -10.37 35.25 -3.86
C ALA A 480 -10.69 35.40 -2.35
N ASP A 481 -11.87 34.94 -1.95
CA ASP A 481 -12.32 34.89 -0.56
C ASP A 481 -12.59 33.43 -0.13
N PRO A 482 -11.82 32.86 0.82
CA PRO A 482 -11.99 31.49 1.30
C PRO A 482 -13.12 31.32 2.33
N VAL A 483 -13.68 32.43 2.81
CA VAL A 483 -14.84 32.47 3.70
C VAL A 483 -15.85 33.44 3.10
N ILE A 484 -17.10 32.99 2.93
CA ILE A 484 -18.21 33.81 2.47
C ILE A 484 -19.40 33.67 3.44
N VAL A 485 -20.29 34.66 3.45
CA VAL A 485 -21.60 34.51 4.09
C VAL A 485 -22.56 33.81 3.12
N ILE A 486 -23.53 33.06 3.63
CA ILE A 486 -24.61 32.50 2.81
C ILE A 486 -25.27 33.59 1.96
N GLY A 487 -25.54 33.27 0.69
CA GLY A 487 -26.07 34.23 -0.30
C GLY A 487 -25.02 35.08 -1.01
N SER A 488 -23.79 35.19 -0.49
CA SER A 488 -22.68 35.86 -1.16
C SER A 488 -21.99 34.96 -2.21
N SER A 489 -21.08 35.54 -2.99
CA SER A 489 -20.26 34.81 -3.96
C SER A 489 -18.77 35.18 -3.87
N THR A 490 -17.90 34.26 -4.29
CA THR A 490 -16.44 34.46 -4.45
C THR A 490 -16.00 33.98 -5.82
N THR A 491 -14.83 34.42 -6.28
CA THR A 491 -14.26 33.97 -7.57
C THR A 491 -13.20 32.89 -7.34
N LEU A 492 -13.44 31.72 -7.92
CA LEU A 492 -12.45 30.65 -8.08
C LEU A 492 -11.62 30.91 -9.33
N THR A 493 -10.31 30.72 -9.25
CA THR A 493 -9.37 30.79 -10.38
C THR A 493 -8.49 29.55 -10.44
N TRP A 494 -8.13 29.12 -11.66
CA TRP A 494 -7.23 27.99 -11.87
C TRP A 494 -6.28 28.18 -13.05
N ASN A 495 -5.12 27.53 -12.93
CA ASN A 495 -4.12 27.40 -13.99
C ASN A 495 -3.50 26.01 -13.89
N VAL A 496 -3.60 25.25 -14.97
CA VAL A 496 -3.09 23.89 -15.10
C VAL A 496 -2.32 23.78 -16.41
N SER A 497 -1.17 23.12 -16.40
CA SER A 497 -0.39 22.78 -17.59
C SER A 497 -0.32 21.27 -17.80
N ASN A 498 -0.07 20.83 -19.04
CA ASN A 498 0.18 19.41 -19.41
C ASN A 498 -0.96 18.44 -19.03
N ALA A 499 -2.20 18.90 -19.02
CA ALA A 499 -3.38 18.06 -18.80
C ALA A 499 -4.11 17.82 -20.13
N ASP A 500 -4.46 16.55 -20.38
CA ASP A 500 -5.37 16.13 -21.45
C ASP A 500 -6.83 16.48 -21.10
N SER A 501 -7.18 16.44 -19.81
CA SER A 501 -8.50 16.86 -19.33
C SER A 501 -8.44 17.45 -17.92
N ILE A 502 -9.34 18.39 -17.64
CA ILE A 502 -9.47 19.02 -16.32
C ILE A 502 -10.95 19.08 -15.99
N SER A 503 -11.29 18.73 -14.76
CA SER A 503 -12.65 18.87 -14.23
C SER A 503 -12.64 19.40 -12.81
N ILE A 504 -13.70 20.10 -12.43
CA ILE A 504 -13.92 20.56 -11.06
C ILE A 504 -15.30 20.03 -10.62
N ASN A 505 -15.40 19.47 -9.42
CA ASN A 505 -16.66 18.96 -8.86
C ASN A 505 -17.69 20.09 -8.57
N ASN A 506 -18.78 19.74 -7.88
CA ASN A 506 -19.86 20.68 -7.50
C ASN A 506 -20.50 21.38 -8.72
N SER A 507 -20.80 20.59 -9.75
CA SER A 507 -21.49 21.03 -10.97
C SER A 507 -20.75 22.02 -11.86
N ILE A 508 -19.46 22.28 -11.64
CA ILE A 508 -18.63 23.07 -12.57
C ILE A 508 -18.27 22.24 -13.80
N GLY A 509 -17.88 20.97 -13.61
CA GLY A 509 -17.64 20.03 -14.71
C GLY A 509 -16.29 20.23 -15.41
N SER A 510 -16.23 19.90 -16.69
CA SER A 510 -15.01 20.01 -17.50
C SER A 510 -14.65 21.47 -17.80
N VAL A 511 -13.36 21.81 -17.65
CA VAL A 511 -12.86 23.19 -17.81
C VAL A 511 -11.58 23.23 -18.65
N SER A 512 -11.25 24.40 -19.18
CA SER A 512 -9.99 24.68 -19.86
C SER A 512 -8.80 24.74 -18.88
N ALA A 513 -7.58 24.68 -19.44
CA ALA A 513 -6.30 24.80 -18.72
C ALA A 513 -6.21 26.02 -17.79
N THR A 514 -6.78 27.15 -18.21
CA THR A 514 -6.91 28.34 -17.37
C THR A 514 -8.37 28.79 -17.36
N GLY A 515 -8.81 29.38 -16.26
CA GLY A 515 -10.18 29.89 -16.15
C GLY A 515 -10.53 30.43 -14.77
N SER A 516 -11.77 30.89 -14.67
CA SER A 516 -12.39 31.37 -13.44
C SER A 516 -13.86 30.99 -13.39
N ALA A 517 -14.40 30.81 -12.18
CA ALA A 517 -15.82 30.58 -11.94
C ALA A 517 -16.28 31.35 -10.70
N THR A 518 -17.51 31.87 -10.73
CA THR A 518 -18.16 32.47 -9.55
C THR A 518 -18.79 31.35 -8.73
N LEU A 519 -18.44 31.28 -7.45
CA LEU A 519 -18.95 30.30 -6.49
C LEU A 519 -19.90 30.97 -5.51
N SER A 520 -21.11 30.42 -5.36
CA SER A 520 -22.10 30.88 -4.38
C SER A 520 -22.75 29.69 -3.62
N PRO A 521 -21.97 28.81 -2.97
CA PRO A 521 -22.53 27.69 -2.23
C PRO A 521 -23.33 28.14 -1.00
N GLN A 522 -24.36 27.36 -0.64
CA GLN A 522 -25.24 27.64 0.50
C GLN A 522 -24.73 27.03 1.83
N ALA A 523 -23.69 26.21 1.77
CA ALA A 523 -23.04 25.59 2.92
C ALA A 523 -21.55 25.41 2.64
N THR A 524 -20.73 25.26 3.68
CA THR A 524 -19.29 25.00 3.54
C THR A 524 -19.06 23.84 2.58
N THR A 525 -18.35 24.12 1.48
CA THR A 525 -18.25 23.21 0.34
C THR A 525 -16.79 23.08 -0.08
N SER A 526 -16.34 21.84 -0.27
CA SER A 526 -15.01 21.55 -0.82
C SER A 526 -15.07 21.39 -2.33
N TYR A 527 -14.25 22.17 -3.04
CA TYR A 527 -14.06 22.07 -4.48
C TYR A 527 -12.77 21.34 -4.76
N THR A 528 -12.82 20.33 -5.60
CA THR A 528 -11.68 19.51 -6.02
C THR A 528 -11.52 19.63 -7.53
N LEU A 529 -10.39 20.17 -7.95
CA LEU A 529 -9.90 20.10 -9.32
C LEU A 529 -9.21 18.77 -9.53
N THR A 530 -9.54 18.08 -10.62
CA THR A 530 -8.91 16.86 -11.11
C THR A 530 -8.36 17.11 -12.50
N ALA A 531 -7.04 17.04 -12.65
CA ALA A 531 -6.34 17.15 -13.93
C ALA A 531 -5.75 15.79 -14.31
N ILE A 532 -6.00 15.34 -15.53
CA ILE A 532 -5.50 14.09 -16.08
C ILE A 532 -4.64 14.43 -17.29
N GLY A 533 -3.41 13.92 -17.37
CA GLY A 533 -2.50 14.13 -18.49
C GLY A 533 -1.49 13.01 -18.61
N GLU A 534 -1.31 12.47 -19.82
CA GLU A 534 -0.38 11.38 -20.14
C GLU A 534 -0.62 10.07 -19.36
N GLY A 535 -1.81 9.92 -18.75
CA GLY A 535 -2.19 8.83 -17.85
C GLY A 535 -2.01 9.15 -16.35
N ILE A 536 -1.47 10.32 -16.01
CA ILE A 536 -1.28 10.77 -14.62
C ILE A 536 -2.48 11.59 -14.17
N THR A 537 -2.98 11.34 -12.96
CA THR A 537 -4.02 12.16 -12.33
C THR A 537 -3.46 13.00 -11.18
N ARG A 538 -3.70 14.31 -11.21
CA ARG A 538 -3.41 15.23 -10.10
C ARG A 538 -4.69 15.89 -9.61
N THR A 539 -4.83 15.98 -8.29
CA THR A 539 -5.95 16.69 -7.68
C THR A 539 -5.47 17.84 -6.81
N ARG A 540 -6.29 18.88 -6.70
CA ARG A 540 -6.14 19.94 -5.70
C ARG A 540 -7.52 20.26 -5.14
N THR A 541 -7.63 20.28 -3.83
CA THR A 541 -8.87 20.65 -3.13
C THR A 541 -8.69 21.96 -2.40
N ILE A 542 -9.72 22.81 -2.49
CA ILE A 542 -9.92 23.94 -1.60
C ILE A 542 -11.23 23.74 -0.84
N THR A 543 -11.34 24.31 0.36
CA THR A 543 -12.59 24.37 1.10
C THR A 543 -13.02 25.82 1.18
N LEU A 544 -14.23 26.09 0.68
CA LEU A 544 -14.89 27.38 0.80
C LEU A 544 -15.83 27.32 2.00
N THR A 545 -15.48 28.05 3.07
CA THR A 545 -16.30 28.11 4.28
C THR A 545 -17.48 29.03 4.04
N VAL A 546 -18.69 28.55 4.32
CA VAL A 546 -19.90 29.37 4.29
C VAL A 546 -20.37 29.57 5.72
N VAL A 547 -20.33 30.81 6.19
CA VAL A 547 -20.89 31.17 7.50
C VAL A 547 -22.36 31.50 7.36
N ASN A 548 -23.19 30.96 8.25
CA ASN A 548 -24.58 31.35 8.35
C ASN A 548 -24.71 32.50 9.34
N GLY A 549 -25.00 33.70 8.84
CA GLY A 549 -25.45 34.80 9.67
C GLY A 549 -24.45 35.42 10.65
N GLY A 550 -23.32 35.85 10.11
CA GLY A 550 -22.26 36.55 10.84
C GLY A 550 -21.74 37.76 10.08
N LEU A 551 -20.92 38.58 10.75
CA LEU A 551 -20.15 39.65 10.12
C LEU A 551 -18.75 39.13 9.74
N LEU A 552 -18.37 39.31 8.49
CA LEU A 552 -17.01 39.10 7.99
C LEU A 552 -16.25 40.41 8.03
N GLY A 553 -15.14 40.41 8.76
CA GLY A 553 -14.28 41.57 8.93
C GLY A 553 -13.10 41.53 7.95
N LYS A 554 -12.75 42.69 7.40
CA LYS A 554 -11.50 42.92 6.68
C LYS A 554 -10.85 44.20 7.19
N THR A 555 -9.56 44.15 7.46
CA THR A 555 -8.74 45.34 7.68
C THR A 555 -8.27 45.89 6.33
N PHE A 556 -8.12 47.20 6.23
CA PHE A 556 -7.50 47.90 5.12
C PHE A 556 -6.49 48.90 5.68
N ASP A 557 -5.22 48.70 5.37
CA ASP A 557 -4.09 49.55 5.75
C ASP A 557 -3.45 50.09 4.47
N THR A 558 -3.19 51.40 4.43
CA THR A 558 -2.64 52.07 3.23
C THR A 558 -1.22 51.61 2.86
N LEU A 559 -0.48 51.04 3.81
CA LEU A 559 0.89 50.53 3.64
C LEU A 559 0.94 49.00 3.45
N ALA A 560 0.02 48.24 4.05
CA ALA A 560 0.03 46.77 4.03
C ALA A 560 -1.08 46.11 3.20
N GLY A 561 -2.03 46.87 2.65
CA GLY A 561 -3.16 46.32 1.91
C GLY A 561 -4.26 45.80 2.83
N SER A 562 -4.98 44.74 2.42
CA SER A 562 -6.11 44.21 3.17
C SER A 562 -5.87 42.82 3.77
N SER A 563 -6.41 42.54 4.96
CA SER A 563 -6.37 41.20 5.58
C SER A 563 -7.75 40.79 6.15
N ASN A 564 -8.04 39.49 6.11
CA ASN A 564 -9.28 38.96 6.69
C ASN A 564 -9.17 38.88 8.22
N LEU A 565 -10.28 39.16 8.90
CA LEU A 565 -10.47 38.93 10.34
C LEU A 565 -11.27 37.65 10.57
N ASP A 566 -11.21 37.13 11.80
CA ASP A 566 -12.09 36.05 12.22
C ASP A 566 -13.56 36.49 12.13
N PRO A 567 -14.45 35.63 11.61
CA PRO A 567 -15.87 35.97 11.47
C PRO A 567 -16.51 36.12 12.84
N ILE A 568 -17.37 37.13 13.00
CA ILE A 568 -18.28 37.24 14.14
C ILE A 568 -19.48 36.36 13.84
N THR A 569 -19.74 35.37 14.68
CA THR A 569 -20.80 34.37 14.47
C THR A 569 -21.93 34.55 15.46
N GLY A 570 -23.17 34.21 15.09
CA GLY A 570 -24.33 34.24 15.99
C GLY A 570 -25.24 35.47 15.88
N LEU A 571 -24.96 36.39 14.94
CA LEU A 571 -25.83 37.56 14.70
C LEU A 571 -27.22 37.16 14.18
N THR A 572 -27.34 36.09 13.39
CA THR A 572 -28.67 35.57 13.00
C THR A 572 -29.32 34.67 14.04
N SER A 573 -28.71 34.42 15.20
CA SER A 573 -29.42 33.82 16.34
C SER A 573 -29.69 34.82 17.45
N ALA A 574 -29.21 36.06 17.31
CA ALA A 574 -29.48 37.13 18.25
C ALA A 574 -30.95 37.55 18.14
N THR A 575 -31.71 37.33 19.22
CA THR A 575 -33.07 37.86 19.32
C THR A 575 -32.99 39.36 19.62
N PRO A 576 -33.63 40.24 18.82
CA PRO A 576 -33.67 41.67 19.13
C PRO A 576 -34.31 41.87 20.51
N SER A 577 -33.50 42.32 21.47
CA SER A 577 -33.94 42.74 22.79
C SER A 577 -33.45 44.16 23.04
N GLY A 578 -34.05 44.88 23.99
CA GLY A 578 -33.89 46.34 24.15
C GLY A 578 -32.46 46.89 24.22
N THR A 579 -31.44 46.05 24.37
CA THR A 579 -30.02 46.36 24.09
C THR A 579 -29.27 45.05 23.80
N PHE A 580 -29.02 44.71 22.54
CA PHE A 580 -27.99 43.73 22.17
C PHE A 580 -26.68 44.49 21.92
N VAL A 581 -25.69 44.28 22.77
CA VAL A 581 -24.33 44.84 22.60
C VAL A 581 -23.38 43.66 22.50
N GLU A 582 -22.87 43.39 21.30
CA GLU A 582 -21.86 42.34 21.11
C GLU A 582 -20.48 42.91 21.50
N THR A 583 -20.15 42.79 22.79
CA THR A 583 -18.98 43.44 23.40
C THR A 583 -17.64 42.77 23.08
N GLY A 584 -17.62 41.67 22.31
CA GLY A 584 -16.43 40.81 22.20
C GLY A 584 -15.46 41.13 21.06
N ALA A 585 -15.96 41.50 19.87
CA ALA A 585 -15.15 41.49 18.64
C ALA A 585 -15.02 42.85 17.92
N ILE A 586 -15.91 43.81 18.21
CA ILE A 586 -15.94 45.14 17.55
C ILE A 586 -15.46 46.26 18.49
N SER A 587 -14.83 45.91 19.61
CA SER A 587 -14.25 46.89 20.53
C SER A 587 -12.74 46.97 20.32
N TYR A 588 -12.29 48.03 19.66
CA TYR A 588 -10.87 48.30 19.42
C TYR A 588 -10.33 49.20 20.55
N PRO A 589 -9.59 48.67 21.54
CA PRO A 589 -9.12 49.46 22.67
C PRO A 589 -8.08 50.49 22.24
N ASN A 590 -8.14 51.66 22.88
CA ASN A 590 -7.22 52.75 22.61
C ASN A 590 -5.77 52.32 22.93
N GLY A 591 -4.88 52.38 21.93
CA GLY A 591 -3.43 52.28 22.12
C GLY A 591 -2.73 50.93 21.85
N THR A 592 -3.35 49.95 21.18
CA THR A 592 -2.61 48.79 20.61
C THR A 592 -3.38 48.14 19.44
N LEU A 593 -3.35 48.77 18.26
CA LEU A 593 -4.09 48.28 17.07
C LEU A 593 -3.23 47.40 16.16
N THR A 594 -1.90 47.43 16.35
CA THR A 594 -0.94 46.46 15.77
C THR A 594 -1.22 44.99 16.10
N ALA A 595 -2.17 44.70 17.01
CA ALA A 595 -2.63 43.34 17.29
C ALA A 595 -3.61 42.80 16.22
N LEU A 596 -4.20 43.65 15.37
CA LEU A 596 -5.10 43.22 14.31
C LEU A 596 -4.30 42.73 13.08
N PRO A 597 -4.70 41.60 12.46
CA PRO A 597 -4.09 41.11 11.23
C PRO A 597 -4.02 42.19 10.14
N GLY A 598 -2.82 42.42 9.60
CA GLY A 598 -2.60 43.30 8.45
C GLY A 598 -2.50 44.80 8.77
N ILE A 599 -2.59 45.21 10.05
CA ILE A 599 -2.40 46.61 10.46
C ILE A 599 -0.94 46.83 10.87
N THR A 600 -0.30 47.84 10.29
CA THR A 600 1.14 48.14 10.48
C THR A 600 1.42 49.30 11.41
N ASN A 601 0.44 50.16 11.64
CA ASN A 601 0.55 51.29 12.56
C ASN A 601 -0.83 51.68 13.09
N ASP A 602 -0.86 52.44 14.18
CA ASP A 602 -2.10 52.83 14.88
C ASP A 602 -2.81 54.03 14.20
N SER A 603 -2.52 54.31 12.93
CA SER A 603 -3.11 55.41 12.14
C SER A 603 -3.34 54.94 10.68
N ASP A 604 -4.19 55.64 9.93
CA ASP A 604 -4.41 55.40 8.49
C ASP A 604 -4.88 53.97 8.11
N PHE A 605 -5.79 53.40 8.88
CA PHE A 605 -6.47 52.14 8.57
C PHE A 605 -8.00 52.26 8.64
N SER A 606 -8.69 51.28 8.05
CA SER A 606 -10.12 51.07 8.24
C SER A 606 -10.43 49.60 8.44
N VAL A 607 -11.54 49.31 9.11
CA VAL A 607 -12.08 47.95 9.23
C VAL A 607 -13.47 47.93 8.61
N LEU A 608 -13.68 47.04 7.66
CA LEU A 608 -14.96 46.80 7.04
C LEU A 608 -15.54 45.50 7.58
N TRP A 609 -16.73 45.58 8.17
CA TRP A 609 -17.54 44.42 8.48
C TRP A 609 -18.69 44.34 7.48
N THR A 610 -18.91 43.16 6.91
CA THR A 610 -20.04 42.88 6.01
C THR A 610 -20.75 41.62 6.47
N GLY A 611 -22.08 41.60 6.45
CA GLY A 611 -22.82 40.42 6.91
C GLY A 611 -24.25 40.46 6.47
N TRP A 612 -25.10 39.76 7.21
CA TRP A 612 -26.54 39.78 7.02
C TRP A 612 -27.22 39.74 8.38
N PHE A 613 -28.33 40.45 8.47
CA PHE A 613 -29.23 40.48 9.60
C PHE A 613 -30.55 39.79 9.24
N ASP A 614 -31.02 38.88 10.10
CA ASP A 614 -32.30 38.18 9.93
C ASP A 614 -33.41 38.90 10.72
N VAL A 615 -34.27 39.59 9.98
CA VAL A 615 -35.38 40.36 10.55
C VAL A 615 -36.53 39.44 10.96
N THR A 616 -36.64 38.24 10.38
CA THR A 616 -37.76 37.31 10.66
C THR A 616 -37.80 36.85 12.12
N ILE A 617 -36.68 36.93 12.83
CA ILE A 617 -36.55 36.56 14.24
C ILE A 617 -37.18 37.61 15.17
N GLY A 618 -37.04 38.90 14.85
CA GLY A 618 -37.62 39.99 15.63
C GLY A 618 -39.00 40.45 15.14
N GLY A 619 -39.35 40.11 13.89
CA GLY A 619 -40.52 40.64 13.21
C GLY A 619 -40.23 41.98 12.54
N THR A 620 -41.10 42.38 11.60
CA THR A 620 -40.95 43.66 10.92
C THR A 620 -41.22 44.83 11.88
N GLY A 621 -40.47 45.91 11.76
CA GLY A 621 -40.58 47.05 12.67
C GLY A 621 -39.36 47.95 12.71
N ASP A 622 -39.31 48.81 13.72
CA ASP A 622 -38.21 49.76 13.89
C ASP A 622 -37.02 49.10 14.60
N TYR A 623 -35.86 49.13 13.95
CA TYR A 623 -34.59 48.65 14.47
C TYR A 623 -33.66 49.82 14.70
N THR A 624 -33.02 49.87 15.86
CA THR A 624 -32.03 50.90 16.20
C THR A 624 -30.63 50.29 16.23
N PHE A 625 -29.74 50.85 15.43
CA PHE A 625 -28.33 50.47 15.35
C PHE A 625 -27.49 51.55 16.03
N GLY A 626 -26.32 51.17 16.55
CA GLY A 626 -25.42 52.10 17.22
C GLY A 626 -23.95 51.81 16.98
N VAL A 627 -23.13 52.86 16.99
CA VAL A 627 -21.66 52.78 16.95
C VAL A 627 -21.06 53.59 18.09
N GLY A 628 -19.92 53.16 18.61
CA GLY A 628 -19.19 53.83 19.68
C GLY A 628 -17.72 54.02 19.31
N SER A 629 -17.44 54.94 18.37
CA SER A 629 -16.11 55.24 17.88
C SER A 629 -15.87 56.75 17.85
N ASP A 630 -14.71 57.18 18.33
CA ASP A 630 -14.18 58.55 18.31
C ASP A 630 -13.49 58.91 16.98
N ASP A 631 -13.01 57.91 16.24
CA ASP A 631 -12.38 58.07 14.93
C ASP A 631 -13.37 58.04 13.74
N GLY A 632 -14.64 57.78 14.02
CA GLY A 632 -15.71 57.77 13.03
C GLY A 632 -16.04 56.36 12.54
N SER A 633 -17.29 55.95 12.73
CA SER A 633 -17.85 54.70 12.21
C SER A 633 -19.16 54.97 11.51
N VAL A 634 -19.46 54.13 10.51
CA VAL A 634 -20.68 54.23 9.71
C VAL A 634 -21.29 52.84 9.57
N ILE A 635 -22.62 52.76 9.68
CA ILE A 635 -23.39 51.56 9.35
C ILE A 635 -24.26 51.90 8.15
N TYR A 636 -24.13 51.10 7.10
CA TYR A 636 -25.04 51.07 5.97
C TYR A 636 -25.85 49.78 6.01
N LEU A 637 -27.11 49.84 5.56
CA LEU A 637 -27.95 48.67 5.31
C LEU A 637 -28.51 48.77 3.90
N ASP A 638 -28.44 47.68 3.16
CA ASP A 638 -29.08 47.57 1.84
C ASP A 638 -30.57 47.26 2.05
N ILE A 639 -31.39 48.32 2.12
CA ILE A 639 -32.81 48.22 2.50
C ILE A 639 -33.72 47.92 1.31
N ASN A 640 -33.17 47.86 0.10
CA ASN A 640 -33.91 47.57 -1.11
C ASN A 640 -33.43 46.26 -1.83
N ALA A 641 -32.33 45.67 -1.36
CA ALA A 641 -31.67 44.47 -1.85
C ALA A 641 -31.12 44.57 -3.29
N ASP A 642 -30.71 45.76 -3.73
CA ASP A 642 -30.12 45.97 -5.05
C ASP A 642 -28.58 45.90 -5.07
N GLY A 643 -27.95 45.88 -3.89
CA GLY A 643 -26.51 45.78 -3.70
C GLY A 643 -25.76 47.11 -3.79
N ASP A 644 -26.44 48.24 -4.02
CA ASP A 644 -25.96 49.59 -3.74
C ASP A 644 -26.20 49.93 -2.25
N PHE A 645 -25.43 50.87 -1.71
CA PHE A 645 -25.58 51.37 -0.33
C PHE A 645 -25.66 52.90 -0.30
N ALA A 646 -25.72 53.53 -1.47
CA ALA A 646 -25.74 54.97 -1.64
C ALA A 646 -27.16 55.56 -1.60
N ASP A 647 -28.20 54.73 -1.51
CA ASP A 647 -29.57 55.22 -1.59
C ASP A 647 -29.97 56.02 -0.35
N VAL A 648 -30.98 56.87 -0.56
CA VAL A 648 -31.56 57.67 0.51
C VAL A 648 -32.20 56.73 1.54
N GLY A 649 -31.65 56.73 2.75
CA GLY A 649 -32.13 55.92 3.87
C GLY A 649 -31.25 54.72 4.21
N GLU A 650 -30.23 54.41 3.41
CA GLU A 650 -29.35 53.25 3.63
C GLU A 650 -28.19 53.55 4.57
N LYS A 651 -27.79 54.82 4.71
CA LYS A 651 -26.85 55.26 5.73
C LYS A 651 -27.57 55.41 7.07
N ILE A 652 -27.54 54.37 7.91
CA ILE A 652 -28.31 54.31 9.16
C ILE A 652 -27.64 55.08 10.29
N VAL A 653 -26.33 54.88 10.47
CA VAL A 653 -25.57 55.45 11.59
C VAL A 653 -24.29 56.09 11.09
N SER A 654 -23.92 57.26 11.63
CA SER A 654 -22.63 57.89 11.37
C SER A 654 -22.21 58.70 12.60
N SER A 655 -21.05 58.39 13.19
CA SER A 655 -20.57 59.14 14.37
C SER A 655 -19.79 60.42 14.04
N GLY A 656 -19.30 60.57 12.80
CA GLY A 656 -18.46 61.71 12.38
C GLY A 656 -17.05 61.64 12.98
N GLY A 657 -16.00 61.67 12.15
CA GLY A 657 -14.60 61.45 12.58
C GLY A 657 -13.95 62.68 13.22
N GLY A 658 -14.46 63.11 14.38
CA GLY A 658 -14.13 64.38 15.00
C GLY A 658 -13.24 64.32 16.26
N GLY A 659 -12.47 63.25 16.50
CA GLY A 659 -11.39 63.22 17.51
C GLY A 659 -11.78 63.61 18.95
N GLY A 660 -13.06 63.51 19.30
CA GLY A 660 -13.60 63.82 20.63
C GLY A 660 -14.14 62.57 21.32
N ALA A 661 -14.33 62.62 22.64
CA ALA A 661 -14.81 61.49 23.45
C ALA A 661 -15.98 60.74 22.80
N SER A 662 -15.93 59.40 22.83
CA SER A 662 -16.88 58.48 22.19
C SER A 662 -18.35 58.79 22.54
N SER A 663 -19.00 59.63 21.76
CA SER A 663 -20.45 59.79 21.83
C SER A 663 -21.07 58.68 21.00
N GLY A 664 -21.73 57.72 21.65
CA GLY A 664 -22.47 56.67 20.96
C GLY A 664 -23.47 57.30 19.97
N ALA A 665 -23.30 57.04 18.68
CA ALA A 665 -24.23 57.48 17.65
C ALA A 665 -25.20 56.34 17.36
N THR A 666 -26.50 56.66 17.26
CA THR A 666 -27.54 55.67 16.95
C THR A 666 -28.40 56.15 15.80
N GLY A 667 -28.96 55.21 15.05
CA GLY A 667 -29.91 55.46 13.97
C GLY A 667 -30.99 54.39 13.94
N THR A 668 -32.22 54.81 13.65
CA THR A 668 -33.38 53.92 13.62
C THR A 668 -33.91 53.81 12.19
N VAL A 669 -34.23 52.59 11.76
CA VAL A 669 -34.76 52.27 10.44
C VAL A 669 -35.86 51.23 10.55
N ASN A 670 -36.90 51.38 9.74
CA ASN A 670 -37.98 50.41 9.66
C ASN A 670 -37.57 49.29 8.70
N LEU A 671 -37.47 48.06 9.20
CA LEU A 671 -37.10 46.88 8.40
C LEU A 671 -38.32 46.00 8.18
N SER A 672 -38.61 45.72 6.90
CA SER A 672 -39.75 44.89 6.49
C SER A 672 -39.38 43.67 5.64
N MET A 673 -38.11 43.53 5.25
CA MET A 673 -37.62 42.39 4.47
C MET A 673 -37.15 41.27 5.39
N ASN A 674 -37.12 40.02 4.89
CA ASN A 674 -36.71 38.87 5.70
C ASN A 674 -35.22 38.92 6.10
N PHE A 675 -34.35 39.32 5.17
CA PHE A 675 -32.91 39.47 5.39
C PHE A 675 -32.45 40.82 4.84
N VAL A 676 -31.53 41.47 5.54
CA VAL A 676 -30.94 42.76 5.16
C VAL A 676 -29.42 42.65 5.28
N LYS A 677 -28.68 43.17 4.30
CA LYS A 677 -27.21 43.08 4.27
C LYS A 677 -26.55 44.18 5.07
#